data_AF-A0A3A1R796-F1
#
_entry.id   AF-A0A3A1R796-F1
#
_cell.length_a   1.000
_cell.length_b   1.000
_cell.length_c   1.000
_cell.angle_alpha   90.00
_cell.angle_beta   90.00
_cell.angle_gamma   90.00
#
_symmetry.space_group_name_H-M   'P 1'
#
loop_
_entity.id
_entity.type
_entity.pdbx_description
1 polymer ?
#
loop_
_entity_poly.entity_id
_entity_poly.type
_entity_poly.pdbx_seq_one_letter_code
_entity_poly.pdbx_strand_id
1 'polypeptide(L)'
;MFLKKDKTTELFARGYLIHTKRSKPPLGNWRTLKKNQFYFHHDPRLDCILVEKGGHWIIGAGTFFDHINNIGKKKEILTTLLEKYKLSDTQFFDYLDSISGRHLLLYGNEECSYILSDATGMKSIFYSTKEHCIGSHASLVAEAVNAGPSEKVDESMLSEYTAYHLPGHYTPYKDVFFLTPNTLLEIPDFTVKRFYPRYDLPEYDLSESVSLITEWTDRQLDHLSKEHKLLLSLSAGIDSRTTLALTNKYRKFFKYFTYYMSGLENESSSKILNIDKEVAGEISKNLDLNHEFININHSIDPNKEFPEIAAHLSRNTFRSHSVHLAKLYKDNFKDYLHIRSNILEIGRYFYRKAYKVPKKLTVESMITCYSRKAEGDKKVRDAFQTFYDTVQLDQIYNYDPYDMLYWEYRMGVWHSQILLESDIAHDTYILFNSRKILERILAVSKQNRRSNKLFDELINKNWPVLKFWKINDTHSVIDFYDDEIDSSGIPLTNVKTKGYNLYSNNLIRGEFTFKVNKAKFHIDKSAPAKGDTLEVEIPLDLKKSNNYHIILHVRSPYENPKNKGRLKYQVSLNEQLLLEEDIALWKETNVIEMKFQPKTNENILKLTILATKNCEDWSWGKSGTLIIEKLSLRSAAEVLPNAITTSCSSPFSKQSNNTE
;
A
#
# COMPACT_ATOMS: atom_id res chain seq x y z
N MET A 1 -15.52 -53.31 11.44
CA MET A 1 -14.38 -52.79 10.66
C MET A 1 -14.77 -51.41 10.17
N PHE A 2 -14.51 -50.38 10.97
CA PHE A 2 -14.94 -49.01 10.68
C PHE A 2 -14.08 -48.42 9.57
N LEU A 3 -14.74 -47.97 8.49
CA LEU A 3 -14.15 -47.15 7.43
C LEU A 3 -13.41 -45.96 8.07
N LYS A 4 -12.08 -45.95 7.98
CA LYS A 4 -11.27 -44.78 8.33
C LYS A 4 -11.72 -43.64 7.41
N LYS A 5 -12.43 -42.64 7.97
CA LYS A 5 -12.61 -41.33 7.33
C LYS A 5 -11.23 -40.86 6.87
N ASP A 6 -11.07 -40.58 5.57
CA ASP A 6 -9.90 -39.93 4.99
C ASP A 6 -9.62 -38.63 5.76
N LYS A 7 -8.69 -38.68 6.72
CA LYS A 7 -8.22 -37.48 7.41
C LYS A 7 -7.21 -36.79 6.50
N THR A 8 -7.64 -35.74 5.81
CA THR A 8 -6.74 -34.82 5.10
C THR A 8 -5.81 -34.14 6.11
N THR A 9 -4.50 -34.26 5.94
CA THR A 9 -3.46 -33.62 6.77
C THR A 9 -3.17 -32.18 6.32
N GLU A 10 -2.70 -31.32 7.22
CA GLU A 10 -2.19 -29.97 6.91
C GLU A 10 -0.82 -29.99 6.21
N LEU A 11 -0.10 -31.12 6.29
CA LEU A 11 1.16 -31.32 5.57
C LEU A 11 0.92 -31.31 4.06
N PHE A 12 1.64 -30.43 3.36
CA PHE A 12 1.57 -30.21 1.92
C PHE A 12 0.15 -29.94 1.40
N ALA A 13 -0.65 -29.23 2.19
CA ALA A 13 -2.04 -28.93 1.86
C ALA A 13 -2.16 -28.27 0.48
N ARG A 14 -3.11 -28.75 -0.35
CA ARG A 14 -3.33 -28.31 -1.74
C ARG A 14 -2.09 -28.46 -2.64
N GLY A 15 -1.14 -29.30 -2.22
CA GLY A 15 0.10 -29.56 -2.94
C GLY A 15 -0.04 -30.59 -4.05
N TYR A 16 1.04 -30.68 -4.83
CA TYR A 16 1.29 -31.69 -5.84
C TYR A 16 2.78 -32.07 -5.89
N LEU A 17 3.05 -33.24 -6.46
CA LEU A 17 4.36 -33.81 -6.78
C LEU A 17 4.25 -34.54 -8.12
N ILE A 18 5.18 -34.27 -9.03
CA ILE A 18 5.23 -34.84 -10.37
C ILE A 18 6.58 -35.53 -10.55
N HIS A 19 6.53 -36.81 -10.93
CA HIS A 19 7.69 -37.56 -11.39
C HIS A 19 7.53 -37.93 -12.86
N THR A 20 8.64 -37.94 -13.59
CA THR A 20 8.74 -38.51 -14.95
C THR A 20 8.96 -40.02 -14.96
N LYS A 21 9.04 -40.64 -13.79
CA LYS A 21 9.13 -42.09 -13.58
C LYS A 21 8.04 -42.56 -12.63
N ARG A 22 7.78 -43.87 -12.63
CA ARG A 22 6.79 -44.47 -11.74
C ARG A 22 7.14 -44.21 -10.28
N SER A 23 6.25 -43.53 -9.57
CA SER A 23 6.38 -43.18 -8.15
C SER A 23 5.09 -43.49 -7.39
N LYS A 24 5.20 -43.56 -6.06
CA LYS A 24 4.05 -43.64 -5.16
C LYS A 24 3.68 -42.22 -4.70
N PRO A 25 2.40 -41.96 -4.40
CA PRO A 25 2.01 -40.70 -3.77
C PRO A 25 2.78 -40.47 -2.46
N PRO A 26 3.18 -39.21 -2.16
CA PRO A 26 3.91 -38.90 -0.93
C PRO A 26 3.05 -39.09 0.32
N LEU A 27 1.72 -38.98 0.19
CA LEU A 27 0.76 -39.16 1.28
C LEU A 27 -0.36 -40.10 0.82
N GLY A 28 -0.85 -40.95 1.72
CA GLY A 28 -1.77 -42.04 1.37
C GLY A 28 -3.12 -41.62 0.80
N ASN A 29 -3.57 -40.40 1.10
CA ASN A 29 -4.84 -39.83 0.60
C ASN A 29 -4.68 -39.06 -0.73
N TRP A 30 -3.46 -38.92 -1.26
CA TRP A 30 -3.23 -38.17 -2.50
C TRP A 30 -3.70 -38.96 -3.72
N ARG A 31 -4.32 -38.23 -4.65
CA ARG A 31 -4.77 -38.77 -5.94
C ARG A 31 -3.61 -38.78 -6.92
N THR A 32 -3.66 -39.68 -7.91
CA THR A 32 -2.66 -39.76 -8.97
C THR A 32 -3.33 -39.69 -10.33
N LEU A 33 -2.91 -38.72 -11.13
CA LEU A 33 -3.24 -38.62 -12.54
C LEU A 33 -2.00 -39.01 -13.35
N LYS A 34 -2.13 -39.97 -14.26
CA LYS A 34 -1.04 -40.42 -15.13
C LYS A 34 -1.24 -39.89 -16.54
N LYS A 35 -0.22 -39.25 -17.11
CA LYS A 35 -0.18 -38.89 -18.53
C LYS A 35 1.22 -39.13 -19.08
N ASN A 36 1.35 -39.99 -20.09
CA ASN A 36 2.65 -40.42 -20.64
C ASN A 36 3.58 -40.89 -19.51
N GLN A 37 4.75 -40.25 -19.39
CA GLN A 37 5.75 -40.48 -18.35
C GLN A 37 5.45 -39.77 -17.02
N PHE A 38 4.47 -38.85 -16.99
CA PHE A 38 4.16 -38.04 -15.83
C PHE A 38 3.21 -38.75 -14.86
N TYR A 39 3.66 -38.88 -13.61
CA TYR A 39 2.85 -39.28 -12.46
C TYR A 39 2.56 -38.04 -11.63
N PHE A 40 1.39 -37.44 -11.84
CA PHE A 40 0.95 -36.24 -11.14
C PHE A 40 0.21 -36.66 -9.85
N HIS A 41 0.91 -36.66 -8.73
CA HIS A 41 0.32 -36.89 -7.41
C HIS A 41 -0.16 -35.56 -6.83
N HIS A 42 -1.36 -35.52 -6.27
CA HIS A 42 -1.88 -34.28 -5.68
C HIS A 42 -2.83 -34.49 -4.51
N ASP A 43 -2.88 -33.48 -3.65
CA ASP A 43 -3.86 -33.36 -2.59
C ASP A 43 -5.28 -33.34 -3.20
N PRO A 44 -6.26 -34.09 -2.65
CA PRO A 44 -7.65 -34.06 -3.10
C PRO A 44 -8.32 -32.67 -3.10
N ARG A 45 -7.80 -31.72 -2.31
CA ARG A 45 -8.25 -30.32 -2.26
C ARG A 45 -7.79 -29.49 -3.46
N LEU A 46 -6.77 -29.95 -4.19
CA LEU A 46 -6.30 -29.31 -5.42
C LEU A 46 -7.12 -29.85 -6.60
N ASP A 47 -8.00 -29.01 -7.14
CA ASP A 47 -8.79 -29.37 -8.31
C ASP A 47 -7.92 -29.42 -9.58
N CYS A 48 -7.98 -30.55 -10.29
CA CYS A 48 -7.07 -30.91 -11.38
C CYS A 48 -7.85 -31.60 -12.52
N ILE A 49 -7.63 -31.16 -13.76
CA ILE A 49 -8.28 -31.68 -14.97
C ILE A 49 -7.23 -31.95 -16.04
N LEU A 50 -7.33 -33.11 -16.71
CA LEU A 50 -6.63 -33.43 -17.96
C LEU A 50 -7.57 -33.22 -19.16
N VAL A 51 -7.09 -32.51 -20.17
CA VAL A 51 -7.72 -32.39 -21.49
C VAL A 51 -6.72 -32.85 -22.55
N GLU A 52 -7.17 -33.64 -23.53
CA GLU A 52 -6.33 -34.17 -24.60
C GLU A 52 -7.07 -34.20 -25.93
N LYS A 53 -6.36 -33.86 -27.01
CA LYS A 53 -6.92 -33.80 -28.38
C LYS A 53 -5.80 -33.83 -29.42
N GLY A 54 -5.79 -34.85 -30.29
CA GLY A 54 -4.88 -34.95 -31.43
C GLY A 54 -3.39 -34.93 -31.04
N GLY A 55 -2.96 -35.84 -30.16
CA GLY A 55 -1.57 -35.97 -29.69
C GLY A 55 -1.14 -34.93 -28.65
N HIS A 56 -1.87 -33.82 -28.52
CA HIS A 56 -1.60 -32.76 -27.55
C HIS A 56 -2.41 -32.96 -26.28
N TRP A 57 -1.88 -32.53 -25.15
CA TRP A 57 -2.54 -32.64 -23.86
C TRP A 57 -2.17 -31.49 -22.92
N ILE A 58 -3.04 -31.23 -21.95
CA ILE A 58 -2.86 -30.22 -20.91
C ILE A 58 -3.48 -30.71 -19.59
N ILE A 59 -2.70 -30.64 -18.53
CA ILE A 59 -3.14 -30.81 -17.14
C ILE A 59 -3.18 -29.43 -16.52
N GLY A 60 -4.36 -29.01 -16.08
CA GLY A 60 -4.56 -27.75 -15.38
C GLY A 60 -4.98 -27.99 -13.93
N ALA A 61 -4.24 -27.42 -12.98
CA ALA A 61 -4.51 -27.53 -11.56
C ALA A 61 -4.66 -26.14 -10.90
N GLY A 62 -5.60 -25.98 -9.97
CA GLY A 62 -5.90 -24.71 -9.30
C GLY A 62 -7.08 -23.94 -9.90
N THR A 63 -7.12 -22.62 -9.73
CA THR A 63 -8.24 -21.75 -10.16
C THR A 63 -7.91 -21.01 -11.45
N PHE A 64 -8.86 -21.00 -12.38
CA PHE A 64 -8.74 -20.41 -13.71
C PHE A 64 -9.95 -19.56 -14.01
N PHE A 65 -9.74 -18.37 -14.55
CA PHE A 65 -10.81 -17.53 -15.06
C PHE A 65 -10.33 -16.72 -16.26
N ASP A 66 -10.99 -16.86 -17.40
CA ASP A 66 -10.75 -16.01 -18.56
C ASP A 66 -11.60 -14.75 -18.44
N HIS A 67 -10.96 -13.65 -18.05
CA HIS A 67 -11.65 -12.38 -17.81
C HIS A 67 -11.95 -11.61 -19.10
N ILE A 68 -11.32 -11.95 -20.22
CA ILE A 68 -11.56 -11.28 -21.51
C ILE A 68 -12.80 -11.88 -22.20
N ASN A 69 -12.94 -13.20 -22.18
CA ASN A 69 -14.09 -13.88 -22.77
C ASN A 69 -15.17 -14.26 -21.75
N ASN A 70 -14.96 -13.93 -20.47
CA ASN A 70 -15.89 -14.20 -19.37
C ASN A 70 -16.21 -15.70 -19.19
N ILE A 71 -15.17 -16.54 -19.22
CA ILE A 71 -15.30 -18.00 -19.09
C ILE A 71 -14.72 -18.42 -17.73
N GLY A 72 -15.56 -18.99 -16.86
CA GLY A 72 -15.15 -19.53 -15.57
C GLY A 72 -14.98 -21.06 -15.51
N LYS A 73 -15.47 -21.78 -16.54
CA LYS A 73 -15.36 -23.25 -16.57
C LYS A 73 -13.94 -23.68 -16.95
N LYS A 74 -13.19 -24.21 -15.98
CA LYS A 74 -11.81 -24.72 -16.18
C LYS A 74 -11.66 -25.61 -17.42
N LYS A 75 -12.54 -26.61 -17.61
CA LYS A 75 -12.45 -27.52 -18.77
C LYS A 75 -12.54 -26.79 -20.11
N GLU A 76 -13.36 -25.75 -20.21
CA GLU A 76 -13.51 -24.93 -21.40
C GLU A 76 -12.23 -24.12 -21.67
N ILE A 77 -11.71 -23.44 -20.64
CA ILE A 77 -10.45 -22.69 -20.71
C ILE A 77 -9.28 -23.59 -21.13
N LEU A 78 -9.15 -24.78 -20.52
CA LEU A 78 -8.10 -25.74 -20.87
C LEU A 78 -8.27 -26.29 -22.28
N THR A 79 -9.50 -26.45 -22.76
CA THR A 79 -9.75 -26.86 -24.15
C THR A 79 -9.31 -25.76 -25.12
N THR A 80 -9.64 -24.49 -24.84
CA THR A 80 -9.18 -23.36 -25.65
C THR A 80 -7.66 -23.22 -25.63
N LEU A 81 -7.01 -23.33 -24.47
CA LEU A 81 -5.55 -23.35 -24.36
C LEU A 81 -4.95 -24.46 -25.22
N LEU A 82 -5.48 -25.68 -25.14
CA LEU A 82 -5.00 -26.80 -25.93
C LEU A 82 -5.16 -26.56 -27.45
N GLU A 83 -6.29 -25.99 -27.86
CA GLU A 83 -6.53 -25.65 -29.26
C GLU A 83 -5.61 -24.54 -29.75
N LYS A 84 -5.28 -23.54 -28.92
CA LYS A 84 -4.32 -22.49 -29.24
C LYS A 84 -2.88 -23.02 -29.32
N TYR A 85 -2.50 -23.92 -28.40
CA TYR A 85 -1.19 -24.59 -28.42
C TYR A 85 -0.95 -25.36 -29.71
N LYS A 86 -1.98 -26.06 -30.22
CA LYS A 86 -1.90 -26.75 -31.51
C LYS A 86 -1.64 -25.84 -32.71
N LEU A 87 -1.95 -24.54 -32.59
CA LEU A 87 -1.74 -23.58 -33.67
C LEU A 87 -0.36 -22.94 -33.59
N SER A 88 0.02 -22.42 -32.41
CA SER A 88 1.37 -21.92 -32.13
C SER A 88 1.55 -21.56 -30.65
N ASP A 89 2.81 -21.51 -30.21
CA ASP A 89 3.18 -21.01 -28.87
C ASP A 89 2.70 -19.57 -28.65
N THR A 90 2.81 -18.70 -29.66
CA THR A 90 2.33 -17.31 -29.57
C THR A 90 0.84 -17.25 -29.23
N GLN A 91 0.02 -18.03 -29.95
CA GLN A 91 -1.43 -18.05 -29.68
C GLN A 91 -1.77 -18.65 -28.32
N PHE A 92 -1.00 -19.65 -27.88
CA PHE A 92 -1.15 -20.22 -26.53
C PHE A 92 -0.85 -19.17 -25.45
N PHE A 93 0.30 -18.49 -25.54
CA PHE A 93 0.70 -17.52 -24.54
C PHE A 93 -0.17 -16.27 -24.55
N ASP A 94 -0.62 -15.80 -25.71
CA ASP A 94 -1.54 -14.65 -25.80
C ASP A 94 -2.89 -14.95 -25.12
N TYR A 95 -3.39 -16.18 -25.27
CA TYR A 95 -4.58 -16.60 -24.54
C TYR A 95 -4.30 -16.80 -23.04
N LEU A 96 -3.18 -17.44 -22.68
CA LEU A 96 -2.76 -17.64 -21.29
C LEU A 96 -2.67 -16.33 -20.51
N ASP A 97 -2.22 -15.25 -21.15
CA ASP A 97 -2.08 -13.94 -20.50
C ASP A 97 -3.43 -13.35 -20.07
N SER A 98 -4.53 -13.79 -20.67
CA SER A 98 -5.91 -13.45 -20.29
C SER A 98 -6.47 -14.30 -19.14
N ILE A 99 -5.72 -15.28 -18.65
CA ILE A 99 -6.19 -16.15 -17.58
C ILE A 99 -5.79 -15.57 -16.22
N SER A 100 -6.79 -15.39 -15.36
CA SER A 100 -6.65 -15.02 -13.95
C SER A 100 -6.79 -16.24 -13.05
N GLY A 101 -6.32 -16.10 -11.81
CA GLY A 101 -6.43 -17.10 -10.77
C GLY A 101 -5.09 -17.70 -10.38
N ARG A 102 -5.12 -18.73 -9.54
CA ARG A 102 -3.94 -19.37 -8.96
C ARG A 102 -3.81 -20.77 -9.52
N HIS A 103 -2.94 -20.95 -10.49
CA HIS A 103 -2.92 -22.16 -11.30
C HIS A 103 -1.53 -22.62 -11.75
N LEU A 104 -1.50 -23.90 -12.12
CA LEU A 104 -0.39 -24.59 -12.74
C LEU A 104 -0.87 -25.19 -14.07
N LEU A 105 -0.03 -25.12 -15.09
CA LEU A 105 -0.20 -25.86 -16.34
C LEU A 105 0.98 -26.79 -16.55
N LEU A 106 0.71 -28.08 -16.76
CA LEU A 106 1.63 -29.05 -17.34
C LEU A 106 1.05 -29.48 -18.68
N TYR A 107 1.74 -29.20 -19.79
CA TYR A 107 1.21 -29.45 -21.14
C TYR A 107 2.30 -29.97 -22.07
N GLY A 108 1.90 -30.58 -23.18
CA GLY A 108 2.87 -31.07 -24.15
C GLY A 108 2.24 -31.87 -25.27
N ASN A 109 3.13 -32.46 -26.06
CA ASN A 109 2.82 -33.41 -27.12
C ASN A 109 3.68 -34.68 -26.93
N GLU A 110 4.02 -35.39 -28.01
CA GLU A 110 4.88 -36.58 -27.97
C GLU A 110 6.38 -36.24 -27.89
N GLU A 111 6.78 -35.04 -28.30
CA GLU A 111 8.18 -34.62 -28.40
C GLU A 111 8.63 -33.85 -27.16
N CYS A 112 7.84 -32.84 -26.76
CA CYS A 112 8.21 -31.91 -25.69
C CYS A 112 7.06 -31.71 -24.69
N SER A 113 7.43 -31.34 -23.47
CA SER A 113 6.47 -30.98 -22.42
C SER A 113 6.98 -29.80 -21.61
N TYR A 114 6.05 -29.03 -21.08
CA TYR A 114 6.31 -27.76 -20.42
C TYR A 114 5.49 -27.67 -19.15
N ILE A 115 6.08 -27.08 -18.11
CA ILE A 115 5.35 -26.69 -16.89
C ILE A 115 5.57 -25.22 -16.59
N LEU A 116 4.50 -24.53 -16.22
CA LEU A 116 4.53 -23.11 -15.85
C LEU A 116 3.47 -22.77 -14.82
N SER A 117 3.70 -21.68 -14.10
CA SER A 117 2.78 -21.15 -13.09
C SER A 117 1.94 -19.99 -13.64
N ASP A 118 0.94 -19.60 -12.85
CA ASP A 118 0.15 -18.39 -13.02
C ASP A 118 1.01 -17.11 -13.10
N ALA A 119 0.35 -15.98 -13.38
CA ALA A 119 1.01 -14.73 -13.73
C ALA A 119 2.06 -14.27 -12.70
N THR A 120 1.89 -14.54 -11.40
CA THR A 120 2.81 -14.11 -10.34
C THR A 120 3.44 -15.25 -9.54
N GLY A 121 3.26 -16.50 -9.98
CA GLY A 121 3.87 -17.65 -9.30
C GLY A 121 3.18 -18.03 -8.00
N MET A 122 1.90 -17.67 -7.82
CA MET A 122 1.14 -17.96 -6.60
C MET A 122 0.98 -19.47 -6.38
N LYS A 123 0.92 -20.25 -7.46
CA LYS A 123 1.07 -21.71 -7.41
C LYS A 123 2.55 -22.07 -7.62
N SER A 124 3.30 -22.14 -6.53
CA SER A 124 4.75 -22.38 -6.54
C SER A 124 5.14 -23.65 -7.29
N ILE A 125 6.22 -23.56 -8.07
CA ILE A 125 6.85 -24.70 -8.74
C ILE A 125 8.29 -24.77 -8.26
N PHE A 126 8.61 -25.87 -7.60
CA PHE A 126 9.96 -26.29 -7.28
C PHE A 126 10.35 -27.45 -8.18
N TYR A 127 11.60 -27.51 -8.59
CA TYR A 127 12.07 -28.61 -9.41
C TYR A 127 13.49 -29.03 -9.03
N SER A 128 13.81 -30.28 -9.35
CA SER A 128 15.15 -30.82 -9.28
C SER A 128 15.48 -31.51 -10.60
N THR A 129 16.64 -31.17 -11.15
CA THR A 129 17.24 -31.89 -12.28
C THR A 129 17.75 -33.27 -11.82
N LYS A 130 17.99 -33.47 -10.53
CA LYS A 130 18.24 -34.78 -9.94
C LYS A 130 16.94 -35.57 -9.90
N GLU A 131 16.89 -36.71 -10.59
CA GLU A 131 15.71 -37.60 -10.66
C GLU A 131 14.44 -37.00 -11.30
N HIS A 132 14.57 -35.87 -12.01
CA HIS A 132 13.52 -35.22 -12.80
C HIS A 132 12.18 -35.08 -12.03
N CYS A 133 12.23 -34.35 -10.92
CA CYS A 133 11.14 -34.19 -9.97
C CYS A 133 10.65 -32.75 -9.91
N ILE A 134 9.33 -32.55 -9.84
CA ILE A 134 8.71 -31.22 -9.79
C ILE A 134 7.63 -31.23 -8.71
N GLY A 135 7.53 -30.21 -7.88
CA GLY A 135 6.56 -30.17 -6.78
C GLY A 135 6.19 -28.78 -6.34
N SER A 136 5.14 -28.73 -5.53
CA SER A 136 4.57 -27.49 -4.96
C SER A 136 5.35 -26.93 -3.77
N HIS A 137 6.12 -27.77 -3.07
CA HIS A 137 6.84 -27.43 -1.84
C HIS A 137 8.30 -27.85 -1.97
N ALA A 138 9.24 -27.02 -1.50
CA ALA A 138 10.68 -27.29 -1.62
C ALA A 138 11.09 -28.58 -0.91
N SER A 139 10.64 -28.77 0.34
CA SER A 139 10.93 -29.95 1.16
C SER A 139 10.35 -31.22 0.53
N LEU A 140 9.17 -31.15 -0.08
CA LEU A 140 8.54 -32.28 -0.77
C LEU A 140 9.39 -32.76 -1.95
N VAL A 141 9.93 -31.83 -2.75
CA VAL A 141 10.86 -32.18 -3.83
C VAL A 141 12.17 -32.71 -3.25
N ALA A 142 12.71 -32.07 -2.22
CA ALA A 142 13.95 -32.49 -1.56
C ALA A 142 13.87 -33.92 -1.00
N GLU A 143 12.76 -34.26 -0.33
CA GLU A 143 12.50 -35.62 0.16
C GLU A 143 12.39 -36.63 -0.98
N ALA A 144 11.70 -36.25 -2.07
CA ALA A 144 11.52 -37.14 -3.23
C ALA A 144 12.84 -37.47 -3.96
N VAL A 145 13.84 -36.59 -3.90
CA VAL A 145 15.15 -36.77 -4.56
C VAL A 145 16.30 -37.03 -3.58
N ASN A 146 15.99 -37.22 -2.30
CA ASN A 146 16.95 -37.33 -1.20
C ASN A 146 18.03 -36.24 -1.28
N ALA A 147 17.60 -34.97 -1.34
CA ALA A 147 18.49 -33.82 -1.36
C ALA A 147 19.06 -33.54 0.05
N GLY A 148 20.36 -33.24 0.11
CA GLY A 148 21.00 -32.70 1.30
C GLY A 148 20.85 -31.17 1.39
N PRO A 149 21.52 -30.51 2.36
CA PRO A 149 21.57 -29.06 2.43
C PRO A 149 22.31 -28.45 1.24
N SER A 150 21.87 -27.27 0.81
CA SER A 150 22.51 -26.49 -0.26
C SER A 150 23.88 -25.98 0.16
N GLU A 151 24.84 -26.00 -0.76
CA GLU A 151 26.18 -25.44 -0.58
C GLU A 151 26.22 -23.94 -0.97
N LYS A 152 25.19 -23.45 -1.67
CA LYS A 152 25.13 -22.10 -2.26
C LYS A 152 24.44 -21.08 -1.36
N VAL A 153 23.39 -21.50 -0.67
CA VAL A 153 22.60 -20.68 0.26
C VAL A 153 22.23 -21.51 1.47
N ASP A 154 21.97 -20.85 2.59
CA ASP A 154 21.52 -21.49 3.82
C ASP A 154 20.41 -20.67 4.48
N GLU A 155 19.60 -21.30 5.33
CA GLU A 155 18.45 -20.65 5.98
C GLU A 155 18.86 -19.49 6.89
N SER A 156 20.09 -19.46 7.42
CA SER A 156 20.54 -18.38 8.30
C SER A 156 20.59 -17.04 7.58
N MET A 157 20.77 -17.05 6.25
CA MET A 157 20.68 -15.85 5.39
C MET A 157 19.33 -15.13 5.49
N LEU A 158 18.24 -15.83 5.82
CA LEU A 158 16.92 -15.20 6.04
C LEU A 158 16.90 -14.31 7.28
N SER A 159 17.74 -14.63 8.27
CA SER A 159 17.91 -13.80 9.47
C SER A 159 19.02 -12.76 9.30
N GLU A 160 20.08 -13.08 8.55
CA GLU A 160 21.23 -12.22 8.33
C GLU A 160 20.90 -11.04 7.39
N TYR A 161 20.34 -11.35 6.22
CA TYR A 161 20.15 -10.37 5.15
C TYR A 161 18.71 -9.87 5.06
N THR A 162 17.73 -10.78 5.05
CA THR A 162 16.34 -10.40 4.74
C THR A 162 15.35 -11.50 5.10
N ALA A 163 14.27 -11.18 5.83
CA ALA A 163 13.26 -12.14 6.25
C ALA A 163 12.31 -12.60 5.13
N TYR A 164 12.60 -12.26 3.87
CA TYR A 164 11.65 -12.40 2.78
C TYR A 164 11.95 -13.58 1.85
N HIS A 165 13.21 -13.78 1.46
CA HIS A 165 13.61 -14.76 0.44
C HIS A 165 15.11 -15.02 0.53
N LEU A 166 15.55 -16.20 0.08
CA LEU A 166 16.97 -16.51 -0.17
C LEU A 166 17.42 -15.93 -1.52
N PRO A 167 18.72 -15.72 -1.75
CA PRO A 167 19.23 -15.16 -3.01
C PRO A 167 18.84 -16.00 -4.25
N GLY A 168 18.30 -15.33 -5.28
CA GLY A 168 18.00 -15.95 -6.57
C GLY A 168 16.91 -17.02 -6.53
N HIS A 169 17.03 -18.07 -7.35
CA HIS A 169 16.07 -19.18 -7.40
C HIS A 169 16.36 -20.31 -6.39
N TYR A 170 17.30 -20.10 -5.47
CA TYR A 170 17.78 -21.18 -4.62
C TYR A 170 16.83 -21.49 -3.46
N THR A 171 16.90 -22.74 -2.99
CA THR A 171 16.27 -23.19 -1.76
C THR A 171 17.34 -23.68 -0.77
N PRO A 172 16.99 -23.97 0.49
CA PRO A 172 17.90 -24.60 1.45
C PRO A 172 18.39 -25.99 1.05
N TYR A 173 17.80 -26.60 0.02
CA TYR A 173 18.09 -27.97 -0.40
C TYR A 173 18.96 -27.97 -1.66
N LYS A 174 19.95 -28.87 -1.68
CA LYS A 174 20.85 -29.07 -2.80
C LYS A 174 20.07 -29.53 -4.03
N ASP A 175 20.38 -28.91 -5.18
CA ASP A 175 19.78 -29.22 -6.49
C ASP A 175 18.24 -29.09 -6.54
N VAL A 176 17.65 -28.30 -5.63
CA VAL A 176 16.23 -27.95 -5.64
C VAL A 176 16.09 -26.44 -5.83
N PHE A 177 15.42 -26.07 -6.92
CA PHE A 177 15.30 -24.68 -7.37
C PHE A 177 13.84 -24.25 -7.47
N PHE A 178 13.61 -22.94 -7.33
CA PHE A 178 12.32 -22.30 -7.52
C PHE A 178 12.18 -21.86 -8.98
N LEU A 179 11.10 -22.25 -9.68
CA LEU A 179 10.78 -21.71 -11.01
C LEU A 179 9.98 -20.42 -10.85
N THR A 180 10.55 -19.29 -11.25
CA THR A 180 9.89 -17.97 -11.15
C THR A 180 8.83 -17.79 -12.23
N PRO A 181 7.79 -16.96 -12.00
CA PRO A 181 6.78 -16.67 -13.02
C PRO A 181 7.43 -16.05 -14.27
N ASN A 182 6.68 -16.08 -15.39
CA ASN A 182 7.12 -15.65 -16.73
C ASN A 182 8.23 -16.51 -17.36
N THR A 183 8.62 -17.57 -16.66
CA THR A 183 9.44 -18.67 -17.17
C THR A 183 8.67 -19.97 -17.13
N LEU A 184 9.08 -20.91 -17.96
CA LEU A 184 8.58 -22.28 -17.98
C LEU A 184 9.77 -23.24 -17.85
N LEU A 185 9.50 -24.46 -17.41
CA LEU A 185 10.48 -25.54 -17.40
C LEU A 185 10.15 -26.50 -18.55
N GLU A 186 11.10 -26.66 -19.46
CA GLU A 186 11.03 -27.62 -20.57
C GLU A 186 11.51 -29.01 -20.12
N ILE A 187 10.79 -30.04 -20.53
CA ILE A 187 11.00 -31.44 -20.16
C ILE A 187 11.16 -32.23 -21.48
N PRO A 188 12.16 -33.12 -21.61
CA PRO A 188 12.91 -33.80 -20.54
C PRO A 188 14.15 -33.09 -20.00
N ASP A 189 14.58 -31.97 -20.58
CA ASP A 189 15.90 -31.39 -20.26
C ASP A 189 15.94 -30.62 -18.93
N PHE A 190 14.78 -30.32 -18.33
CA PHE A 190 14.65 -29.49 -17.14
C PHE A 190 15.32 -28.12 -17.31
N THR A 191 15.19 -27.55 -18.50
CA THR A 191 15.75 -26.24 -18.86
C THR A 191 14.72 -25.15 -18.64
N VAL A 192 15.13 -24.07 -17.97
CA VAL A 192 14.29 -22.89 -17.78
C VAL A 192 14.29 -22.05 -19.05
N LYS A 193 13.11 -21.67 -19.54
CA LYS A 193 12.94 -20.76 -20.68
C LYS A 193 12.03 -19.61 -20.31
N ARG A 194 12.41 -18.38 -20.68
CA ARG A 194 11.54 -17.21 -20.60
C ARG A 194 10.49 -17.27 -21.72
N PHE A 195 9.24 -16.99 -21.39
CA PHE A 195 8.15 -16.87 -22.38
C PHE A 195 7.39 -15.54 -22.29
N TYR A 196 7.69 -14.71 -21.27
CA TYR A 196 7.13 -13.38 -21.11
C TYR A 196 8.22 -12.43 -20.58
N PRO A 197 8.25 -11.14 -21.00
CA PRO A 197 7.41 -10.54 -22.04
C PRO A 197 7.80 -10.98 -23.45
N ARG A 198 6.94 -10.70 -24.45
CA ARG A 198 7.12 -11.08 -25.87
C ARG A 198 7.14 -9.90 -26.85
N TYR A 199 6.93 -8.69 -26.34
CA TYR A 199 6.92 -7.44 -27.10
C TYR A 199 7.15 -6.27 -26.16
N ASP A 200 7.47 -5.11 -26.75
CA ASP A 200 7.57 -3.85 -26.01
C ASP A 200 6.23 -3.49 -25.37
N LEU A 201 6.26 -3.24 -24.06
CA LEU A 201 5.17 -2.68 -23.28
C LEU A 201 4.72 -1.36 -23.92
N PRO A 202 3.48 -1.28 -24.41
CA PRO A 202 2.92 -0.02 -24.91
C PRO A 202 2.66 0.94 -23.75
N GLU A 203 2.45 2.22 -24.07
CA GLU A 203 1.90 3.19 -23.11
C GLU A 203 0.38 3.21 -23.25
N TYR A 204 -0.34 2.98 -22.15
CA TYR A 204 -1.81 3.00 -22.14
C TYR A 204 -2.35 4.20 -21.38
N ASP A 205 -3.52 4.68 -21.82
CA ASP A 205 -4.25 5.71 -21.10
C ASP A 205 -4.70 5.19 -19.72
N LEU A 206 -4.64 6.09 -18.74
CA LEU A 206 -5.00 5.80 -17.36
C LEU A 206 -6.49 5.46 -17.23
N SER A 207 -7.36 6.26 -17.83
CA SER A 207 -8.82 6.11 -17.71
C SER A 207 -9.31 4.84 -18.42
N GLU A 208 -8.74 4.54 -19.58
CA GLU A 208 -8.99 3.29 -20.30
C GLU A 208 -8.57 2.08 -19.45
N SER A 209 -7.35 2.10 -18.90
CA SER A 209 -6.83 1.03 -18.04
C SER A 209 -7.69 0.81 -16.80
N VAL A 210 -8.11 1.88 -16.12
CA VAL A 210 -9.02 1.82 -14.97
C VAL A 210 -10.37 1.20 -15.35
N SER A 211 -10.90 1.55 -16.52
CA SER A 211 -12.19 1.04 -17.00
C SER A 211 -12.14 -0.46 -17.31
N LEU A 212 -11.10 -0.93 -18.00
CA LEU A 212 -10.95 -2.35 -18.33
C LEU A 212 -10.62 -3.20 -17.11
N ILE A 213 -9.75 -2.74 -16.22
CA ILE A 213 -9.47 -3.46 -14.97
C ILE A 213 -10.74 -3.58 -14.13
N THR A 214 -11.55 -2.51 -14.05
CA THR A 214 -12.85 -2.55 -13.38
C THR A 214 -13.76 -3.61 -14.02
N GLU A 215 -13.88 -3.62 -15.34
CA GLU A 215 -14.72 -4.59 -16.07
C GLU A 215 -14.23 -6.04 -15.86
N TRP A 216 -12.93 -6.29 -16.02
CA TRP A 216 -12.35 -7.62 -15.89
C TRP A 216 -12.42 -8.18 -14.48
N THR A 217 -12.28 -7.32 -13.46
CA THR A 217 -12.43 -7.73 -12.06
C THR A 217 -13.90 -7.91 -11.68
N ASP A 218 -14.83 -7.13 -12.25
CA ASP A 218 -16.27 -7.32 -12.08
C ASP A 218 -16.73 -8.69 -12.61
N ARG A 219 -16.26 -9.08 -13.81
CA ARG A 219 -16.50 -10.42 -14.39
C ARG A 219 -15.99 -11.54 -13.49
N GLN A 220 -14.78 -11.39 -12.95
CA GLN A 220 -14.22 -12.35 -12.00
C GLN A 220 -15.09 -12.47 -10.74
N LEU A 221 -15.49 -11.34 -10.14
CA LEU A 221 -16.27 -11.33 -8.91
C LEU A 221 -17.69 -11.86 -9.10
N ASP A 222 -18.34 -11.59 -10.24
CA ASP A 222 -19.65 -12.17 -10.57
C ASP A 222 -19.60 -13.71 -10.58
N HIS A 223 -18.54 -14.29 -11.14
CA HIS A 223 -18.35 -15.74 -11.14
C HIS A 223 -18.00 -16.27 -9.74
N LEU A 224 -16.97 -15.70 -9.09
CA LEU A 224 -16.50 -16.17 -7.80
C LEU A 224 -17.57 -16.09 -6.70
N SER A 225 -18.41 -15.05 -6.73
CA SER A 225 -19.48 -14.87 -5.73
C SER A 225 -20.62 -15.89 -5.84
N LYS A 226 -20.77 -16.56 -6.99
CA LYS A 226 -21.75 -17.64 -7.18
C LYS A 226 -21.23 -18.99 -6.70
N GLU A 227 -19.91 -19.18 -6.72
CA GLU A 227 -19.29 -20.47 -6.40
C GLU A 227 -18.71 -20.53 -4.98
N HIS A 228 -18.42 -19.39 -4.37
CA HIS A 228 -17.67 -19.33 -3.12
C HIS A 228 -18.24 -18.33 -2.11
N LYS A 229 -18.05 -18.65 -0.82
CA LYS A 229 -18.03 -17.64 0.24
C LYS A 229 -16.69 -16.91 0.15
N LEU A 230 -16.74 -15.58 0.10
CA LEU A 230 -15.56 -14.78 -0.14
C LEU A 230 -15.05 -14.16 1.17
N LEU A 231 -13.74 -14.10 1.32
CA LEU A 231 -13.07 -13.51 2.47
C LEU A 231 -12.13 -12.40 1.98
N LEU A 232 -12.11 -11.25 2.64
CA LEU A 232 -11.16 -10.16 2.34
C LEU A 232 -10.59 -9.56 3.63
N SER A 233 -9.27 -9.51 3.74
CA SER A 233 -8.58 -8.76 4.79
C SER A 233 -8.66 -7.24 4.52
N LEU A 234 -9.09 -6.46 5.51
CA LEU A 234 -9.11 -4.99 5.44
C LEU A 234 -8.00 -4.38 6.29
N SER A 235 -7.42 -3.29 5.79
CA SER A 235 -6.39 -2.50 6.46
C SER A 235 -6.55 -1.01 6.09
N ALA A 236 -5.75 -0.13 6.70
CA ALA A 236 -5.66 1.28 6.33
C ALA A 236 -4.88 1.50 5.01
N GLY A 237 -4.42 0.43 4.36
CA GLY A 237 -3.64 0.48 3.12
C GLY A 237 -4.45 0.85 1.88
N ILE A 238 -3.75 1.26 0.82
CA ILE A 238 -4.36 1.51 -0.49
C ILE A 238 -4.76 0.22 -1.21
N ASP A 239 -3.99 -0.86 -1.00
CA ASP A 239 -4.19 -2.10 -1.75
C ASP A 239 -5.48 -2.83 -1.30
N SER A 240 -5.70 -2.95 0.01
CA SER A 240 -6.92 -3.51 0.59
C SER A 240 -8.15 -2.66 0.25
N ARG A 241 -8.03 -1.33 0.29
CA ARG A 241 -9.13 -0.44 -0.13
C ARG A 241 -9.44 -0.47 -1.61
N THR A 242 -8.42 -0.63 -2.47
CA THR A 242 -8.65 -0.84 -3.91
C THR A 242 -9.46 -2.11 -4.11
N THR A 243 -9.06 -3.19 -3.45
CA THR A 243 -9.78 -4.47 -3.54
C THR A 243 -11.20 -4.34 -3.00
N LEU A 244 -11.39 -3.69 -1.83
CA LEU A 244 -12.70 -3.41 -1.25
C LEU A 244 -13.59 -2.62 -2.21
N ALA A 245 -13.06 -1.58 -2.85
CA ALA A 245 -13.79 -0.76 -3.82
C ALA A 245 -14.35 -1.62 -4.96
N LEU A 246 -13.52 -2.51 -5.53
CA LEU A 246 -13.93 -3.43 -6.59
C LEU A 246 -15.01 -4.42 -6.13
N THR A 247 -15.05 -4.75 -4.83
CA THR A 247 -16.03 -5.70 -4.28
C THR A 247 -17.39 -5.10 -3.93
N ASN A 248 -17.59 -3.78 -4.08
CA ASN A 248 -18.76 -3.05 -3.59
C ASN A 248 -20.12 -3.70 -3.98
N LYS A 249 -20.27 -4.09 -5.26
CA LYS A 249 -21.50 -4.75 -5.77
C LYS A 249 -21.75 -6.13 -5.14
N TYR A 250 -20.70 -6.80 -4.67
CA TYR A 250 -20.71 -8.18 -4.19
C TYR A 250 -20.56 -8.30 -2.68
N ARG A 251 -20.53 -7.18 -1.93
CA ARG A 251 -20.27 -7.14 -0.48
C ARG A 251 -21.05 -8.13 0.36
N LYS A 252 -22.28 -8.48 -0.04
CA LYS A 252 -23.13 -9.47 0.66
C LYS A 252 -22.56 -10.90 0.69
N PHE A 253 -21.65 -11.22 -0.24
CA PHE A 253 -20.99 -12.52 -0.32
C PHE A 253 -19.64 -12.55 0.44
N PHE A 254 -19.20 -11.39 0.94
CA PHE A 254 -17.94 -11.25 1.64
C PHE A 254 -18.13 -11.32 3.16
N LYS A 255 -17.19 -12.01 3.80
CA LYS A 255 -16.79 -11.74 5.17
C LYS A 255 -15.50 -10.91 5.12
N TYR A 256 -15.46 -9.83 5.86
CA TYR A 256 -14.28 -8.97 5.99
C TYR A 256 -13.61 -9.23 7.34
N PHE A 257 -12.30 -9.04 7.43
CA PHE A 257 -11.62 -9.15 8.71
C PHE A 257 -10.38 -8.28 8.81
N THR A 258 -9.97 -7.93 10.03
CA THR A 258 -8.74 -7.18 10.30
C THR A 258 -8.03 -7.75 11.52
N TYR A 259 -6.71 -7.89 11.43
CA TYR A 259 -5.90 -8.31 12.57
C TYR A 259 -5.61 -7.17 13.51
N TYR A 260 -5.57 -7.47 14.80
CA TYR A 260 -4.98 -6.60 15.80
C TYR A 260 -4.22 -7.43 16.82
N MET A 261 -3.35 -6.78 17.60
CA MET A 261 -2.51 -7.46 18.58
C MET A 261 -2.83 -6.93 19.97
N SER A 262 -3.17 -7.81 20.92
CA SER A 262 -3.36 -7.43 22.33
C SER A 262 -2.08 -7.61 23.14
N GLY A 263 -1.72 -6.63 23.98
CA GLY A 263 -0.65 -6.78 24.99
C GLY A 263 0.76 -6.34 24.60
N LEU A 264 0.96 -5.79 23.39
CA LEU A 264 2.25 -5.26 22.91
C LEU A 264 2.12 -3.84 22.33
N GLU A 265 1.36 -2.97 23.02
CA GLU A 265 0.98 -1.62 22.56
C GLU A 265 2.16 -0.68 22.24
N ASN A 266 3.37 -1.03 22.69
CA ASN A 266 4.59 -0.22 22.51
C ASN A 266 5.49 -0.63 21.33
N GLU A 267 5.19 -1.72 20.61
CA GLU A 267 5.98 -2.15 19.44
C GLU A 267 5.59 -1.41 18.14
N SER A 268 6.53 -1.24 17.21
CA SER A 268 6.24 -0.57 15.93
C SER A 268 5.24 -1.33 15.05
N SER A 269 5.27 -2.66 15.12
CA SER A 269 4.31 -3.58 14.48
C SER A 269 2.89 -3.38 15.03
N SER A 270 2.74 -3.17 16.35
CA SER A 270 1.42 -2.95 16.95
C SER A 270 0.84 -1.59 16.58
N LYS A 271 1.67 -0.55 16.38
CA LYS A 271 1.20 0.75 15.89
C LYS A 271 0.53 0.67 14.52
N ILE A 272 1.13 -0.06 13.56
CA ILE A 272 0.53 -0.24 12.22
C ILE A 272 -0.78 -1.01 12.32
N LEU A 273 -0.80 -2.11 13.07
CA LEU A 273 -2.02 -2.90 13.28
C LEU A 273 -3.11 -2.12 14.03
N ASN A 274 -2.74 -1.17 14.90
CA ASN A 274 -3.70 -0.30 15.57
C ASN A 274 -4.32 0.71 14.61
N ILE A 275 -3.54 1.33 13.72
CA ILE A 275 -4.06 2.19 12.64
C ILE A 275 -5.00 1.38 11.73
N ASP A 276 -4.59 0.17 11.34
CA ASP A 276 -5.42 -0.73 10.55
C ASP A 276 -6.73 -1.06 11.27
N LYS A 277 -6.68 -1.39 12.57
CA LYS A 277 -7.86 -1.69 13.37
C LYS A 277 -8.82 -0.51 13.44
N GLU A 278 -8.31 0.69 13.70
CA GLU A 278 -9.09 1.91 13.84
C GLU A 278 -9.77 2.27 12.51
N VAL A 279 -8.97 2.43 11.44
CA VAL A 279 -9.48 2.84 10.12
C VAL A 279 -10.39 1.77 9.53
N ALA A 280 -10.02 0.48 9.59
CA ALA A 280 -10.90 -0.58 9.09
C ALA A 280 -12.18 -0.70 9.92
N GLY A 281 -12.14 -0.40 11.22
CA GLY A 281 -13.31 -0.32 12.09
C GLY A 281 -14.26 0.79 11.69
N GLU A 282 -13.73 1.98 11.41
CA GLU A 282 -14.53 3.09 10.89
C GLU A 282 -15.13 2.77 9.53
N ILE A 283 -14.33 2.27 8.58
CA ILE A 283 -14.81 1.87 7.24
C ILE A 283 -15.93 0.84 7.38
N SER A 284 -15.70 -0.22 8.16
CA SER A 284 -16.66 -1.32 8.29
C SER A 284 -17.96 -0.87 8.94
N LYS A 285 -17.88 -0.02 9.97
CA LYS A 285 -19.06 0.54 10.65
C LYS A 285 -19.85 1.49 9.76
N ASN A 286 -19.17 2.41 9.06
CA ASN A 286 -19.84 3.42 8.23
C ASN A 286 -20.43 2.84 6.93
N LEU A 287 -19.89 1.72 6.44
CA LEU A 287 -20.33 1.07 5.21
C LEU A 287 -21.13 -0.22 5.45
N ASP A 288 -21.47 -0.52 6.71
CA ASP A 288 -22.24 -1.71 7.12
C ASP A 288 -21.67 -3.02 6.55
N LEU A 289 -20.35 -3.22 6.73
CA LEU A 289 -19.66 -4.42 6.28
C LEU A 289 -19.78 -5.55 7.30
N ASN A 290 -19.98 -6.78 6.82
CA ASN A 290 -19.88 -8.00 7.63
C ASN A 290 -18.41 -8.25 8.01
N HIS A 291 -17.93 -7.56 9.03
CA HIS A 291 -16.52 -7.50 9.44
C HIS A 291 -16.27 -8.11 10.82
N GLU A 292 -15.11 -8.76 10.97
CA GLU A 292 -14.64 -9.30 12.25
C GLU A 292 -13.20 -8.88 12.57
N PHE A 293 -12.95 -8.51 13.83
CA PHE A 293 -11.60 -8.29 14.33
C PHE A 293 -11.02 -9.59 14.90
N ILE A 294 -9.85 -9.98 14.38
CA ILE A 294 -9.15 -11.18 14.84
C ILE A 294 -7.95 -10.77 15.70
N ASN A 295 -7.94 -11.23 16.95
CA ASN A 295 -6.83 -10.98 17.86
C ASN A 295 -5.68 -11.96 17.60
N ILE A 296 -4.51 -11.44 17.25
CA ILE A 296 -3.27 -12.20 17.24
C ILE A 296 -2.74 -12.20 18.68
N ASN A 297 -3.14 -13.23 19.44
CA ASN A 297 -2.65 -13.43 20.79
C ASN A 297 -1.60 -14.56 20.81
N HIS A 298 -0.33 -14.20 21.00
CA HIS A 298 0.76 -15.17 21.16
C HIS A 298 0.77 -15.84 22.54
N SER A 299 -0.07 -15.37 23.46
CA SER A 299 -0.17 -15.84 24.85
C SER A 299 -1.20 -16.97 25.03
N ILE A 300 -1.94 -17.38 23.99
CA ILE A 300 -3.04 -18.36 24.13
C ILE A 300 -2.64 -19.77 23.67
N ASP A 301 -2.58 -20.63 24.69
CA ASP A 301 -2.81 -22.06 24.81
C ASP A 301 -2.02 -23.03 23.90
N PRO A 302 -1.06 -23.82 24.45
CA PRO A 302 -0.49 -25.00 23.81
C PRO A 302 -1.54 -26.11 23.69
N ASN A 303 -2.60 -25.86 22.93
CA ASN A 303 -3.50 -26.88 22.45
C ASN A 303 -2.67 -27.99 21.78
N LYS A 304 -3.04 -29.25 22.02
CA LYS A 304 -2.32 -30.42 21.50
C LYS A 304 -2.06 -30.38 19.98
N GLU A 305 -2.88 -29.65 19.23
CA GLU A 305 -2.75 -29.50 17.77
C GLU A 305 -1.71 -28.47 17.30
N PHE A 306 -1.35 -27.46 18.12
CA PHE A 306 -0.44 -26.39 17.65
C PHE A 306 0.97 -26.91 17.32
N PRO A 307 1.61 -27.76 18.14
CA PRO A 307 2.91 -28.33 17.79
C PRO A 307 2.88 -29.16 16.50
N GLU A 308 1.80 -29.89 16.25
CA GLU A 308 1.61 -30.68 15.02
C GLU A 308 1.48 -29.76 13.79
N ILE A 309 0.69 -28.69 13.89
CA ILE A 309 0.55 -27.69 12.82
C ILE A 309 1.88 -26.97 12.58
N ALA A 310 2.60 -26.60 13.63
CA ALA A 310 3.92 -26.00 13.51
C ALA A 310 4.91 -26.92 12.79
N ALA A 311 4.90 -28.22 13.11
CA ALA A 311 5.74 -29.24 12.46
C ALA A 311 5.34 -29.49 10.99
N HIS A 312 4.06 -29.36 10.65
CA HIS A 312 3.61 -29.42 9.25
C HIS A 312 4.02 -28.17 8.47
N LEU A 313 3.84 -26.98 9.06
CA LEU A 313 4.17 -25.72 8.40
C LEU A 313 5.67 -25.52 8.18
N SER A 314 6.52 -25.97 9.12
CA SER A 314 7.98 -25.97 8.93
C SER A 314 8.44 -26.84 7.76
N ARG A 315 7.61 -27.81 7.35
CA ARG A 315 7.82 -28.57 6.12
C ARG A 315 7.16 -27.91 4.92
N ASN A 316 6.02 -27.24 5.07
CA ASN A 316 5.37 -26.58 3.93
C ASN A 316 6.19 -25.40 3.37
N THR A 317 6.91 -24.69 4.24
CA THR A 317 7.76 -23.57 3.82
C THR A 317 9.03 -23.54 4.66
N PHE A 318 10.16 -23.27 4.02
CA PHE A 318 11.42 -23.01 4.72
C PHE A 318 11.51 -21.58 5.28
N ARG A 319 10.50 -20.74 4.98
CA ARG A 319 10.34 -19.40 5.53
C ARG A 319 9.05 -19.35 6.33
N SER A 320 9.18 -19.30 7.65
CA SER A 320 8.03 -19.12 8.55
C SER A 320 7.58 -17.66 8.56
N HIS A 321 6.34 -17.37 8.15
CA HIS A 321 5.68 -16.06 8.27
C HIS A 321 4.94 -15.93 9.58
N SER A 322 3.93 -16.76 9.83
CA SER A 322 3.31 -16.85 11.15
C SER A 322 2.47 -18.12 11.27
N VAL A 323 3.00 -19.11 11.98
CA VAL A 323 2.28 -20.33 12.36
C VAL A 323 0.98 -20.00 13.11
N HIS A 324 1.02 -18.97 13.97
CA HIS A 324 -0.17 -18.49 14.69
C HIS A 324 -1.24 -17.98 13.72
N LEU A 325 -0.83 -17.22 12.69
CA LEU A 325 -1.76 -16.70 11.70
C LEU A 325 -2.38 -17.82 10.85
N ALA A 326 -1.57 -18.79 10.43
CA ALA A 326 -2.04 -19.97 9.72
C ALA A 326 -3.06 -20.77 10.57
N LYS A 327 -2.82 -20.91 11.87
CA LYS A 327 -3.78 -21.51 12.81
C LYS A 327 -5.07 -20.70 12.92
N LEU A 328 -4.97 -19.38 13.06
CA LEU A 328 -6.14 -18.49 13.11
C LEU A 328 -6.97 -18.60 11.83
N TYR A 329 -6.32 -18.64 10.66
CA TYR A 329 -7.01 -18.90 9.38
C TYR A 329 -7.75 -20.24 9.41
N LYS A 330 -7.07 -21.31 9.85
CA LYS A 330 -7.65 -22.66 9.91
C LYS A 330 -8.90 -22.69 10.80
N ASP A 331 -8.86 -22.01 11.94
CA ASP A 331 -9.93 -22.05 12.94
C ASP A 331 -11.15 -21.21 12.54
N ASN A 332 -10.93 -20.06 11.89
CA ASN A 332 -12.00 -19.08 11.66
C ASN A 332 -12.53 -19.06 10.22
N PHE A 333 -11.72 -19.51 9.25
CA PHE A 333 -11.96 -19.24 7.83
C PHE A 333 -11.84 -20.47 6.94
N LYS A 334 -12.13 -21.65 7.48
CA LYS A 334 -12.31 -22.85 6.67
C LYS A 334 -13.45 -22.65 5.66
N ASP A 335 -13.28 -23.20 4.46
CA ASP A 335 -14.27 -23.19 3.36
C ASP A 335 -14.56 -21.82 2.70
N TYR A 336 -13.73 -20.81 2.96
CA TYR A 336 -13.74 -19.55 2.21
C TYR A 336 -12.78 -19.61 1.01
N LEU A 337 -12.99 -18.72 0.03
CA LEU A 337 -11.95 -18.30 -0.91
C LEU A 337 -11.45 -16.92 -0.47
N HIS A 338 -10.17 -16.83 -0.12
CA HIS A 338 -9.59 -15.57 0.35
C HIS A 338 -9.15 -14.72 -0.85
N ILE A 339 -9.87 -13.61 -1.08
CA ILE A 339 -9.48 -12.57 -2.02
C ILE A 339 -8.43 -11.70 -1.33
N ARG A 340 -7.17 -11.75 -1.80
CA ARG A 340 -6.08 -10.94 -1.23
C ARG A 340 -5.76 -9.73 -2.09
N SER A 341 -5.12 -8.75 -1.44
CA SER A 341 -4.72 -7.48 -2.04
C SER A 341 -3.21 -7.35 -2.23
N ASN A 342 -2.48 -8.47 -2.20
CA ASN A 342 -1.05 -8.50 -2.55
C ASN A 342 -0.89 -8.36 -4.08
N ILE A 343 0.35 -8.20 -4.55
CA ILE A 343 0.80 -8.09 -5.96
C ILE A 343 0.54 -6.75 -6.63
N LEU A 344 -0.32 -5.89 -6.06
CA LEU A 344 -0.61 -4.56 -6.59
C LEU A 344 0.66 -3.68 -6.63
N GLU A 345 1.63 -3.96 -5.75
CA GLU A 345 2.93 -3.29 -5.69
C GLU A 345 3.81 -3.48 -6.92
N ILE A 346 3.59 -4.52 -7.74
CA ILE A 346 4.27 -4.72 -9.04
C ILE A 346 4.08 -3.46 -9.91
N GLY A 347 2.89 -2.87 -9.86
CA GLY A 347 2.54 -1.66 -10.59
C GLY A 347 3.10 -0.36 -10.06
N ARG A 348 3.74 -0.35 -8.88
CA ARG A 348 3.90 0.86 -8.06
C ARG A 348 5.31 1.45 -8.06
N TYR A 349 6.17 1.06 -9.00
CA TYR A 349 7.53 1.59 -9.14
C TYR A 349 8.36 1.36 -7.85
N PHE A 350 8.16 0.18 -7.22
CA PHE A 350 8.52 -0.10 -5.83
C PHE A 350 10.01 0.13 -5.55
N TYR A 351 10.89 -0.62 -6.24
CA TYR A 351 12.32 -0.56 -5.98
C TYR A 351 12.94 0.78 -6.37
N ARG A 352 12.47 1.40 -7.45
CA ARG A 352 12.97 2.72 -7.87
C ARG A 352 12.53 3.86 -6.95
N LYS A 353 11.45 3.70 -6.18
CA LYS A 353 11.12 4.61 -5.08
C LYS A 353 12.02 4.39 -3.86
N ALA A 354 12.31 3.13 -3.56
CA ALA A 354 13.05 2.74 -2.35
C ALA A 354 14.58 2.95 -2.48
N TYR A 355 15.12 2.79 -3.69
CA TYR A 355 16.57 2.73 -3.92
C TYR A 355 17.00 3.62 -5.10
N LYS A 356 18.22 4.17 -4.99
CA LYS A 356 18.92 4.82 -6.10
C LYS A 356 19.61 3.75 -6.94
N VAL A 357 18.93 3.29 -7.98
CA VAL A 357 19.39 2.20 -8.84
C VAL A 357 19.58 2.65 -10.30
N PRO A 358 20.52 2.06 -11.06
CA PRO A 358 20.79 2.43 -12.44
C PRO A 358 19.59 2.17 -13.38
N LYS A 359 19.65 2.67 -14.61
CA LYS A 359 18.58 2.44 -15.62
C LYS A 359 18.46 0.96 -15.98
N LYS A 360 19.60 0.33 -16.32
CA LYS A 360 19.70 -1.12 -16.57
C LYS A 360 19.82 -1.87 -15.25
N LEU A 361 19.44 -3.14 -15.23
CA LEU A 361 19.69 -4.04 -14.11
C LEU A 361 21.17 -4.43 -14.08
N THR A 362 21.75 -4.54 -12.90
CA THR A 362 23.04 -5.20 -12.69
C THR A 362 22.89 -6.15 -11.52
N VAL A 363 23.75 -7.17 -11.43
CA VAL A 363 23.77 -8.07 -10.26
C VAL A 363 23.92 -7.28 -8.96
N GLU A 364 24.78 -6.25 -8.94
CA GLU A 364 24.93 -5.38 -7.78
C GLU A 364 23.64 -4.64 -7.41
N SER A 365 22.89 -4.12 -8.38
CA SER A 365 21.62 -3.45 -8.08
C SER A 365 20.52 -4.42 -7.65
N MET A 366 20.56 -5.69 -8.07
CA MET A 366 19.71 -6.75 -7.53
C MET A 366 20.05 -7.05 -6.07
N ILE A 367 21.34 -7.10 -5.71
CA ILE A 367 21.79 -7.28 -4.32
C ILE A 367 21.33 -6.11 -3.45
N THR A 368 21.45 -4.86 -3.93
CA THR A 368 20.93 -3.69 -3.21
C THR A 368 19.41 -3.80 -2.97
N CYS A 369 18.63 -4.29 -3.95
CA CYS A 369 17.19 -4.52 -3.81
C CYS A 369 16.85 -5.69 -2.88
N TYR A 370 17.75 -6.67 -2.77
CA TYR A 370 17.65 -7.82 -1.88
C TYR A 370 17.92 -7.45 -0.43
N SER A 371 19.10 -6.88 -0.17
CA SER A 371 19.54 -6.35 1.12
C SER A 371 20.88 -5.64 0.98
N ARG A 372 20.98 -4.39 1.46
CA ARG A 372 22.28 -3.67 1.52
C ARG A 372 23.32 -4.38 2.38
N LYS A 373 22.91 -5.21 3.33
CA LYS A 373 23.82 -6.00 4.17
C LYS A 373 24.56 -7.08 3.39
N ALA A 374 24.02 -7.49 2.25
CA ALA A 374 24.60 -8.52 1.40
C ALA A 374 25.55 -7.94 0.33
N GLU A 375 25.71 -6.61 0.26
CA GLU A 375 26.64 -5.98 -0.67
C GLU A 375 28.08 -6.43 -0.37
N GLY A 376 28.78 -6.92 -1.40
CA GLY A 376 30.12 -7.48 -1.27
C GLY A 376 30.18 -8.97 -0.90
N ASP A 377 29.05 -9.62 -0.58
CA ASP A 377 29.04 -11.07 -0.35
C ASP A 377 29.14 -11.84 -1.68
N LYS A 378 30.21 -12.63 -1.82
CA LYS A 378 30.49 -13.39 -3.04
C LYS A 378 29.46 -14.50 -3.30
N LYS A 379 28.98 -15.21 -2.27
CA LYS A 379 27.97 -16.27 -2.43
C LYS A 379 26.66 -15.68 -2.92
N VAL A 380 26.24 -14.56 -2.34
CA VAL A 380 25.02 -13.85 -2.76
C VAL A 380 25.16 -13.36 -4.20
N ARG A 381 26.31 -12.79 -4.56
CA ARG A 381 26.60 -12.34 -5.93
C ARG A 381 26.55 -13.50 -6.94
N ASP A 382 27.22 -14.61 -6.65
CA ASP A 382 27.24 -15.80 -7.53
C ASP A 382 25.83 -16.40 -7.68
N ALA A 383 25.04 -16.40 -6.62
CA ALA A 383 23.65 -16.86 -6.65
C ALA A 383 22.77 -15.97 -7.54
N PHE A 384 22.89 -14.65 -7.43
CA PHE A 384 22.14 -13.73 -8.27
C PHE A 384 22.62 -13.69 -9.72
N GLN A 385 23.92 -13.86 -9.99
CA GLN A 385 24.42 -14.01 -11.35
C GLN A 385 23.80 -15.24 -12.00
N THR A 386 23.85 -16.39 -11.32
CA THR A 386 23.22 -17.63 -11.79
C THR A 386 21.75 -17.44 -12.08
N PHE A 387 21.02 -16.78 -11.17
CA PHE A 387 19.61 -16.48 -11.34
C PHE A 387 19.36 -15.58 -12.57
N TYR A 388 20.10 -14.47 -12.69
CA TYR A 388 20.00 -13.53 -13.81
C TYR A 388 20.13 -14.22 -15.16
N ASP A 389 21.12 -15.10 -15.30
CA ASP A 389 21.40 -15.84 -16.53
C ASP A 389 20.31 -16.90 -16.79
N THR A 390 19.91 -17.65 -15.75
CA THR A 390 18.92 -18.74 -15.86
C THR A 390 17.56 -18.25 -16.31
N VAL A 391 17.10 -17.11 -15.77
CA VAL A 391 15.79 -16.55 -16.11
C VAL A 391 15.88 -15.50 -17.22
N GLN A 392 17.07 -15.27 -17.80
CA GLN A 392 17.28 -14.33 -18.91
C GLN A 392 16.69 -12.95 -18.62
N LEU A 393 17.06 -12.33 -17.49
CA LEU A 393 16.53 -11.04 -17.05
C LEU A 393 16.94 -9.85 -17.95
N ASP A 394 17.83 -10.09 -18.91
CA ASP A 394 18.15 -9.16 -19.99
C ASP A 394 17.14 -9.18 -21.15
N GLN A 395 16.33 -10.24 -21.27
CA GLN A 395 15.35 -10.42 -22.35
C GLN A 395 13.95 -9.97 -21.93
N ILE A 396 13.84 -8.72 -21.47
CA ILE A 396 12.60 -8.15 -20.93
C ILE A 396 12.02 -7.01 -21.76
N TYR A 397 12.47 -6.86 -23.02
CA TYR A 397 12.02 -5.78 -23.91
C TYR A 397 12.20 -4.39 -23.25
N ASN A 398 11.29 -3.44 -23.48
CA ASN A 398 11.30 -2.14 -22.82
C ASN A 398 10.72 -2.11 -21.38
N TYR A 399 10.41 -3.26 -20.77
CA TYR A 399 9.90 -3.30 -19.39
C TYR A 399 10.95 -2.75 -18.42
N ASP A 400 10.48 -2.15 -17.33
CA ASP A 400 11.41 -1.70 -16.30
C ASP A 400 12.01 -2.92 -15.57
N PRO A 401 13.34 -3.10 -15.56
CA PRO A 401 13.95 -4.28 -14.97
C PRO A 401 13.68 -4.43 -13.47
N TYR A 402 13.44 -3.34 -12.75
CA TYR A 402 13.18 -3.41 -11.31
C TYR A 402 11.72 -3.76 -11.02
N ASP A 403 10.80 -3.42 -11.92
CA ASP A 403 9.43 -3.93 -11.82
C ASP A 403 9.39 -5.43 -12.13
N MET A 404 10.17 -5.88 -13.13
CA MET A 404 10.34 -7.31 -13.44
C MET A 404 10.99 -8.07 -12.29
N LEU A 405 12.04 -7.52 -11.66
CA LEU A 405 12.65 -8.11 -10.47
C LEU A 405 11.65 -8.19 -9.31
N TYR A 406 10.84 -7.16 -9.09
CA TYR A 406 9.82 -7.17 -8.04
C TYR A 406 8.75 -8.23 -8.33
N TRP A 407 8.30 -8.34 -9.58
CA TRP A 407 7.32 -9.33 -10.00
C TRP A 407 7.87 -10.75 -9.86
N GLU A 408 8.97 -11.05 -10.54
CA GLU A 408 9.44 -12.43 -10.72
C GLU A 408 10.18 -12.98 -9.50
N TYR A 409 11.00 -12.14 -8.87
CA TYR A 409 11.78 -12.56 -7.72
C TYR A 409 11.06 -12.24 -6.40
N ARG A 410 10.75 -10.97 -6.14
CA ARG A 410 10.16 -10.59 -4.84
C ARG A 410 8.79 -11.24 -4.64
N MET A 411 7.84 -11.06 -5.56
CA MET A 411 6.51 -11.65 -5.41
C MET A 411 6.51 -13.14 -5.73
N GLY A 412 7.15 -13.57 -6.82
CA GLY A 412 7.23 -14.99 -7.19
C GLY A 412 7.79 -15.90 -6.09
N VAL A 413 8.87 -15.47 -5.42
CA VAL A 413 9.53 -16.27 -4.37
C VAL A 413 8.89 -16.04 -3.01
N TRP A 414 8.84 -14.79 -2.49
CA TRP A 414 8.41 -14.57 -1.10
C TRP A 414 6.90 -14.78 -0.90
N HIS A 415 6.06 -14.24 -1.79
CA HIS A 415 4.62 -14.29 -1.58
C HIS A 415 4.07 -15.71 -1.73
N SER A 416 4.62 -16.52 -2.65
CA SER A 416 4.23 -17.93 -2.77
C SER A 416 4.47 -18.71 -1.48
N GLN A 417 5.58 -18.46 -0.76
CA GLN A 417 5.85 -19.08 0.55
C GLN A 417 4.80 -18.70 1.61
N ILE A 418 4.34 -17.44 1.62
CA ILE A 418 3.24 -17.01 2.51
C ILE A 418 1.95 -17.78 2.20
N LEU A 419 1.65 -18.00 0.92
CA LEU A 419 0.43 -18.70 0.52
C LEU A 419 0.45 -20.16 0.97
N LEU A 420 1.60 -20.84 0.89
CA LEU A 420 1.76 -22.22 1.37
C LEU A 420 1.43 -22.38 2.86
N GLU A 421 1.63 -21.34 3.68
CA GLU A 421 1.20 -21.39 5.09
C GLU A 421 -0.32 -21.32 5.25
N SER A 422 -0.98 -20.51 4.43
CA SER A 422 -2.44 -20.35 4.50
C SER A 422 -3.23 -21.47 3.79
N ASP A 423 -2.58 -22.27 2.95
CA ASP A 423 -3.22 -23.34 2.16
C ASP A 423 -3.86 -24.44 3.02
N ILE A 424 -3.45 -24.53 4.29
CA ILE A 424 -4.05 -25.44 5.28
C ILE A 424 -5.50 -25.06 5.59
N ALA A 425 -5.88 -23.79 5.43
CA ALA A 425 -7.17 -23.24 5.81
C ALA A 425 -8.12 -23.07 4.62
N HIS A 426 -7.66 -22.38 3.57
CA HIS A 426 -8.47 -21.96 2.43
C HIS A 426 -7.59 -21.76 1.19
N ASP A 427 -8.20 -21.72 0.00
CA ASP A 427 -7.47 -21.29 -1.19
C ASP A 427 -7.43 -19.75 -1.28
N THR A 428 -6.54 -19.22 -2.11
CA THR A 428 -6.33 -17.79 -2.30
C THR A 428 -6.53 -17.40 -3.75
N TYR A 429 -7.20 -16.27 -3.97
CA TYR A 429 -7.37 -15.64 -5.27
C TYR A 429 -6.96 -14.17 -5.18
N ILE A 430 -6.31 -13.64 -6.22
CA ILE A 430 -5.99 -12.22 -6.32
C ILE A 430 -6.51 -11.73 -7.66
N LEU A 431 -7.41 -10.73 -7.62
CA LEU A 431 -8.12 -10.20 -8.79
C LEU A 431 -7.19 -9.67 -9.89
N PHE A 432 -5.95 -9.36 -9.52
CA PHE A 432 -4.92 -8.80 -10.38
C PHE A 432 -3.93 -9.85 -10.91
N ASN A 433 -4.08 -11.14 -10.54
CA ASN A 433 -3.14 -12.19 -10.94
C ASN A 433 -3.39 -12.66 -12.39
N SER A 434 -3.16 -11.75 -13.33
CA SER A 434 -3.26 -11.96 -14.77
C SER A 434 -2.19 -11.12 -15.46
N ARG A 435 -1.52 -11.68 -16.48
CA ARG A 435 -0.49 -10.93 -17.22
C ARG A 435 -1.12 -9.75 -17.96
N LYS A 436 -2.34 -9.88 -18.51
CA LYS A 436 -3.04 -8.75 -19.14
C LYS A 436 -3.42 -7.64 -18.16
N ILE A 437 -3.82 -7.97 -16.94
CA ILE A 437 -4.10 -6.95 -15.91
C ILE A 437 -2.78 -6.27 -15.49
N LEU A 438 -1.74 -7.04 -15.23
CA LEU A 438 -0.43 -6.50 -14.82
C LEU A 438 0.22 -5.68 -15.94
N GLU A 439 0.11 -6.09 -17.21
CA GLU A 439 0.52 -5.31 -18.38
C GLU A 439 -0.18 -3.96 -18.39
N ARG A 440 -1.53 -3.92 -18.23
CA ARG A 440 -2.28 -2.66 -18.14
C ARG A 440 -1.74 -1.75 -17.04
N ILE A 441 -1.44 -2.29 -15.87
CA ILE A 441 -0.91 -1.52 -14.75
C ILE A 441 0.50 -1.00 -15.03
N LEU A 442 1.39 -1.82 -15.60
CA LEU A 442 2.77 -1.48 -15.87
C LEU A 442 2.91 -0.47 -17.02
N ALA A 443 1.98 -0.51 -17.98
CA ALA A 443 1.91 0.34 -19.18
C ALA A 443 1.41 1.77 -18.92
N VAL A 444 0.84 2.06 -17.75
CA VAL A 444 0.51 3.43 -17.38
C VAL A 444 1.80 4.23 -17.12
N SER A 445 1.76 5.54 -17.42
CA SER A 445 2.91 6.44 -17.25
C SER A 445 3.61 6.30 -15.89
N LYS A 446 4.94 6.44 -15.89
CA LYS A 446 5.77 6.32 -14.68
C LYS A 446 5.33 7.25 -13.55
N GLN A 447 4.86 8.45 -13.88
CA GLN A 447 4.36 9.42 -12.89
C GLN A 447 3.13 8.88 -12.16
N ASN A 448 2.14 8.38 -12.92
CA ASN A 448 0.91 7.81 -12.37
C ASN A 448 1.18 6.54 -11.54
N ARG A 449 2.09 5.68 -12.01
CA ARG A 449 2.55 4.52 -11.23
C ARG A 449 3.26 4.94 -9.94
N ARG A 450 4.07 6.00 -10.01
CA ARG A 450 4.78 6.54 -8.84
C ARG A 450 3.83 7.17 -7.81
N SER A 451 2.75 7.83 -8.22
CA SER A 451 1.75 8.40 -7.31
C SER A 451 0.63 7.43 -6.91
N ASN A 452 0.67 6.17 -7.36
CA ASN A 452 -0.40 5.19 -7.21
C ASN A 452 -1.74 5.64 -7.83
N LYS A 453 -1.71 6.51 -8.84
CA LYS A 453 -2.89 7.16 -9.41
C LYS A 453 -3.89 6.19 -10.01
N LEU A 454 -3.43 5.08 -10.61
CA LEU A 454 -4.31 4.02 -11.11
C LEU A 454 -5.18 3.41 -10.00
N PHE A 455 -4.59 3.16 -8.83
CA PHE A 455 -5.32 2.59 -7.69
C PHE A 455 -6.28 3.60 -7.07
N ASP A 456 -5.87 4.87 -6.98
CA ASP A 456 -6.75 5.98 -6.58
C ASP A 456 -7.97 6.10 -7.51
N GLU A 457 -7.77 6.03 -8.83
CA GLU A 457 -8.88 6.09 -9.79
C GLU A 457 -9.75 4.83 -9.80
N LEU A 458 -9.20 3.64 -9.53
CA LEU A 458 -10.01 2.44 -9.31
C LEU A 458 -10.94 2.60 -8.09
N ILE A 459 -10.43 3.17 -6.99
CA ILE A 459 -11.25 3.49 -5.81
C ILE A 459 -12.30 4.54 -6.17
N ASN A 460 -11.90 5.63 -6.81
CA ASN A 460 -12.77 6.73 -7.21
C ASN A 460 -13.94 6.26 -8.09
N LYS A 461 -13.66 5.38 -9.06
CA LYS A 461 -14.66 4.85 -9.99
C LYS A 461 -15.63 3.87 -9.32
N ASN A 462 -15.16 3.03 -8.40
CA ASN A 462 -15.94 1.89 -7.90
C ASN A 462 -16.59 2.13 -6.52
N TRP A 463 -15.92 2.89 -5.64
CA TRP A 463 -16.46 3.24 -4.34
C TRP A 463 -15.77 4.48 -3.73
N PRO A 464 -16.07 5.69 -4.25
CA PRO A 464 -15.32 6.92 -3.93
C PRO A 464 -15.35 7.30 -2.45
N VAL A 465 -16.37 6.88 -1.69
CA VAL A 465 -16.46 7.13 -0.24
C VAL A 465 -15.25 6.60 0.54
N LEU A 466 -14.56 5.58 0.03
CA LEU A 466 -13.36 5.02 0.67
C LEU A 466 -12.18 6.00 0.72
N LYS A 467 -12.25 7.11 -0.03
CA LYS A 467 -11.27 8.22 0.01
C LYS A 467 -11.52 9.18 1.18
N PHE A 468 -12.61 9.02 1.91
CA PHE A 468 -12.88 9.80 3.13
C PHE A 468 -11.79 9.59 4.19
N TRP A 469 -11.27 8.36 4.30
CA TRP A 469 -10.16 8.02 5.19
C TRP A 469 -8.83 8.18 4.47
N LYS A 470 -7.82 8.79 5.11
CA LYS A 470 -6.47 8.88 4.52
C LYS A 470 -5.79 7.51 4.44
N ILE A 471 -4.68 7.44 3.69
CA ILE A 471 -3.91 6.20 3.53
C ILE A 471 -2.91 6.01 4.66
N ASN A 472 -3.04 4.88 5.36
CA ASN A 472 -2.23 4.49 6.51
C ASN A 472 -2.20 5.56 7.62
N ASP A 473 -3.35 6.21 7.83
CA ASP A 473 -3.49 7.37 8.70
C ASP A 473 -4.90 7.37 9.29
N THR A 474 -5.02 7.66 10.59
CA THR A 474 -6.29 7.69 11.34
C THR A 474 -7.10 8.94 11.05
N HIS A 475 -6.49 9.94 10.42
CA HIS A 475 -7.20 11.14 10.00
C HIS A 475 -8.06 10.91 8.75
N SER A 476 -9.14 11.67 8.66
CA SER A 476 -10.07 11.74 7.55
C SER A 476 -9.92 13.05 6.76
N VAL A 477 -10.71 13.21 5.70
CA VAL A 477 -10.85 14.49 4.98
C VAL A 477 -11.33 15.62 5.91
N ILE A 478 -12.07 15.31 6.99
CA ILE A 478 -12.53 16.33 7.95
C ILE A 478 -11.37 16.91 8.76
N ASP A 479 -10.34 16.11 9.03
CA ASP A 479 -9.20 16.51 9.86
C ASP A 479 -8.19 17.40 9.11
N PHE A 480 -8.31 17.51 7.79
CA PHE A 480 -7.34 18.20 6.94
C PHE A 480 -7.99 19.07 5.85
N TYR A 481 -7.93 20.38 6.07
CA TYR A 481 -7.37 21.44 5.19
C TYR A 481 -7.60 21.32 3.65
N ASP A 482 -8.12 22.41 3.07
CA ASP A 482 -8.37 22.61 1.63
C ASP A 482 -7.18 23.38 1.02
N ASP A 483 -6.40 22.74 0.14
CA ASP A 483 -5.17 23.32 -0.44
C ASP A 483 -5.41 24.61 -1.25
N GLU A 484 -6.57 24.82 -1.88
CA GLU A 484 -6.87 26.07 -2.61
C GLU A 484 -7.18 27.23 -1.66
N ILE A 485 -7.82 26.92 -0.52
CA ILE A 485 -8.07 27.90 0.55
C ILE A 485 -6.77 28.17 1.33
N ASP A 486 -5.99 27.12 1.61
CA ASP A 486 -4.93 27.13 2.61
C ASP A 486 -3.54 27.48 2.07
N SER A 487 -3.30 27.43 0.76
CA SER A 487 -2.09 27.97 0.10
C SER A 487 -2.25 29.41 -0.40
N SER A 488 -3.43 30.01 -0.22
CA SER A 488 -3.71 31.37 -0.62
C SER A 488 -3.09 32.41 0.34
N GLY A 489 -2.56 33.51 -0.20
CA GLY A 489 -1.87 34.57 0.55
C GLY A 489 -0.34 34.60 0.35
N ILE A 490 0.31 35.68 0.80
CA ILE A 490 1.77 35.83 0.72
C ILE A 490 2.44 35.03 1.85
N PRO A 491 3.65 34.48 1.61
CA PRO A 491 4.43 33.84 2.67
C PRO A 491 4.77 34.83 3.80
N LEU A 492 4.69 34.38 5.05
CA LEU A 492 5.12 35.13 6.22
C LEU A 492 6.63 34.93 6.42
N THR A 493 7.44 35.76 5.78
CA THR A 493 8.91 35.70 5.85
C THR A 493 9.48 36.71 6.84
N ASN A 494 10.60 36.36 7.48
CA ASN A 494 11.33 37.24 8.40
C ASN A 494 10.50 37.82 9.55
N VAL A 495 9.48 37.09 10.01
CA VAL A 495 8.61 37.50 11.11
C VAL A 495 9.43 37.69 12.39
N LYS A 496 9.26 38.82 13.07
CA LYS A 496 9.87 39.09 14.38
C LYS A 496 8.80 38.98 15.46
N THR A 497 9.20 38.48 16.63
CA THR A 497 8.30 38.29 17.76
C THR A 497 8.88 38.88 19.02
N LYS A 498 8.04 39.50 19.85
CA LYS A 498 8.48 40.12 21.11
C LYS A 498 7.40 39.97 22.17
N GLY A 499 7.79 39.60 23.40
CA GLY A 499 6.87 39.52 24.53
C GLY A 499 7.41 40.28 25.72
N TYR A 500 6.60 41.16 26.30
CA TYR A 500 6.99 42.01 27.42
C TYR A 500 5.78 42.55 28.19
N ASN A 501 5.98 43.03 29.41
CA ASN A 501 4.96 43.75 30.16
C ASN A 501 5.12 45.26 29.95
N LEU A 502 4.05 45.98 29.59
CA LEU A 502 4.09 47.43 29.28
C LEU A 502 4.54 48.31 30.45
N TYR A 503 4.37 47.86 31.69
CA TYR A 503 4.64 48.69 32.88
C TYR A 503 5.96 48.36 33.55
N SER A 504 6.31 47.08 33.64
CA SER A 504 7.57 46.64 34.25
C SER A 504 8.70 46.44 33.24
N ASN A 505 8.37 46.38 31.94
CA ASN A 505 9.28 46.01 30.86
C ASN A 505 9.92 44.61 31.01
N ASN A 506 9.35 43.76 31.89
CA ASN A 506 9.79 42.38 32.07
C ASN A 506 9.47 41.56 30.82
N LEU A 507 10.39 40.68 30.43
CA LEU A 507 10.19 39.76 29.31
C LEU A 507 9.07 38.76 29.60
N ILE A 508 8.17 38.59 28.63
CA ILE A 508 7.06 37.64 28.68
C ILE A 508 7.26 36.59 27.60
N ARG A 509 7.05 35.32 27.95
CA ARG A 509 7.09 34.22 26.99
C ARG A 509 5.77 34.14 26.22
N GLY A 510 5.88 33.91 24.91
CA GLY A 510 4.74 33.53 24.07
C GLY A 510 5.01 32.19 23.40
N GLU A 511 3.93 31.49 23.06
CA GLU A 511 3.99 30.34 22.17
C GLU A 511 3.65 30.79 20.75
N PHE A 512 4.43 30.33 19.78
CA PHE A 512 4.28 30.68 18.37
C PHE A 512 4.32 29.43 17.51
N THR A 513 3.44 29.35 16.52
CA THR A 513 3.42 28.31 15.49
C THR A 513 3.32 28.99 14.14
N PHE A 514 4.34 28.85 13.31
CA PHE A 514 4.40 29.41 11.97
C PHE A 514 4.26 28.30 10.92
N LYS A 515 3.43 28.54 9.91
CA LYS A 515 3.42 27.84 8.62
C LYS A 515 3.80 28.85 7.53
N VAL A 516 4.00 28.40 6.29
CA VAL A 516 4.46 29.25 5.17
C VAL A 516 3.69 30.57 5.05
N ASN A 517 2.35 30.56 5.18
CA ASN A 517 1.46 31.71 5.00
C ASN A 517 0.52 31.96 6.19
N LYS A 518 0.73 31.27 7.32
CA LYS A 518 -0.15 31.34 8.50
C LYS A 518 0.66 31.41 9.79
N ALA A 519 0.10 32.07 10.80
CA ALA A 519 0.70 32.11 12.13
C ALA A 519 -0.38 31.91 13.20
N LYS A 520 -0.01 31.26 14.29
CA LYS A 520 -0.82 31.17 15.51
C LYS A 520 0.07 31.49 16.70
N PHE A 521 -0.40 32.35 17.60
CA PHE A 521 0.38 32.72 18.76
C PHE A 521 -0.47 33.17 19.95
N HIS A 522 0.10 33.05 21.14
CA HIS A 522 -0.54 33.46 22.39
C HIS A 522 0.47 33.62 23.54
N ILE A 523 0.06 34.32 24.60
CA ILE A 523 0.87 34.50 25.81
C ILE A 523 0.98 33.15 26.55
N ASP A 524 2.20 32.70 26.85
CA ASP A 524 2.47 31.43 27.55
C ASP A 524 2.31 31.61 29.08
N LYS A 525 1.09 31.97 29.50
CA LYS A 525 0.70 32.10 30.91
C LYS A 525 -0.77 31.75 31.08
N SER A 526 -1.10 31.01 32.15
CA SER A 526 -2.49 30.79 32.54
C SER A 526 -3.17 32.14 32.82
N ALA A 527 -2.64 32.92 33.77
CA ALA A 527 -3.15 34.24 34.14
C ALA A 527 -2.22 35.41 33.70
N PRO A 528 -2.37 35.97 32.48
CA PRO A 528 -1.66 37.17 32.07
C PRO A 528 -1.92 38.35 33.02
N ALA A 529 -0.86 39.05 33.41
CA ALA A 529 -0.96 40.26 34.22
C ALA A 529 -1.36 41.45 33.34
N LYS A 530 -1.93 42.50 33.94
CA LYS A 530 -2.23 43.74 33.22
C LYS A 530 -0.95 44.27 32.55
N GLY A 531 -1.05 44.56 31.26
CA GLY A 531 0.07 45.04 30.45
C GLY A 531 0.95 43.93 29.86
N ASP A 532 0.72 42.66 30.16
CA ASP A 532 1.38 41.56 29.44
C ASP A 532 1.01 41.63 27.95
N THR A 533 2.02 41.74 27.11
CA THR A 533 1.91 42.02 25.68
C THR A 533 2.73 41.01 24.89
N LEU A 534 2.17 40.57 23.76
CA LEU A 534 2.85 39.75 22.77
C LEU A 534 2.67 40.33 21.38
N GLU A 535 3.77 40.58 20.68
CA GLU A 535 3.81 41.24 19.37
C GLU A 535 4.37 40.28 18.31
N VAL A 536 3.77 40.35 17.12
CA VAL A 536 4.23 39.69 15.89
C VAL A 536 4.35 40.76 14.81
N GLU A 537 5.57 41.00 14.34
CA GLU A 537 5.90 41.95 13.28
C GLU A 537 6.17 41.22 11.97
N ILE A 538 5.44 41.58 10.94
CA ILE A 538 5.55 41.02 9.58
C ILE A 538 6.11 42.12 8.66
N PRO A 539 7.39 42.01 8.27
CA PRO A 539 7.96 42.92 7.28
C PRO A 539 7.26 42.76 5.93
N LEU A 540 6.93 43.88 5.28
CA LEU A 540 6.32 43.91 3.96
C LEU A 540 7.31 44.54 2.97
N ASP A 541 7.66 43.81 1.91
CA ASP A 541 8.49 44.29 0.82
C ASP A 541 7.67 45.15 -0.16
N LEU A 542 7.58 46.45 0.13
CA LEU A 542 6.75 47.40 -0.60
C LEU A 542 7.60 48.50 -1.23
N LYS A 543 7.36 48.78 -2.52
CA LYS A 543 7.98 49.92 -3.22
C LYS A 543 7.29 51.22 -2.83
N LYS A 544 8.09 52.24 -2.46
CA LYS A 544 7.63 53.61 -2.20
C LYS A 544 6.79 54.17 -3.35
N SER A 545 5.80 54.99 -3.02
CA SER A 545 4.90 55.68 -3.95
C SER A 545 3.94 54.80 -4.78
N ASN A 546 3.96 53.48 -4.63
CA ASN A 546 2.92 52.60 -5.16
C ASN A 546 1.72 52.52 -4.20
N ASN A 547 0.52 52.35 -4.73
CA ASN A 547 -0.66 52.12 -3.91
C ASN A 547 -0.84 50.63 -3.65
N TYR A 548 -1.06 50.25 -2.39
CA TYR A 548 -1.26 48.86 -1.99
C TYR A 548 -2.60 48.67 -1.28
N HIS A 549 -3.15 47.47 -1.47
CA HIS A 549 -4.31 46.96 -0.75
C HIS A 549 -3.90 45.67 -0.04
N ILE A 550 -3.82 45.74 1.29
CA ILE A 550 -3.55 44.59 2.16
C ILE A 550 -4.88 44.04 2.65
N ILE A 551 -5.05 42.73 2.57
CA ILE A 551 -6.21 42.01 3.11
C ILE A 551 -5.69 41.01 4.13
N LEU A 552 -6.00 41.23 5.40
CA LEU A 552 -5.56 40.41 6.52
C LEU A 552 -6.76 39.68 7.12
N HIS A 553 -6.69 38.35 7.21
CA HIS A 553 -7.67 37.53 7.90
C HIS A 553 -7.12 37.15 9.28
N VAL A 554 -7.74 37.68 10.33
CA VAL A 554 -7.37 37.40 11.73
C VAL A 554 -8.53 36.75 12.44
N ARG A 555 -8.25 35.76 13.30
CA ARG A 555 -9.26 35.14 14.16
C ARG A 555 -8.75 34.96 15.57
N SER A 556 -9.58 35.29 16.57
CA SER A 556 -9.40 34.87 17.95
C SER A 556 -10.48 33.85 18.32
N PRO A 557 -10.17 32.55 18.50
CA PRO A 557 -11.20 31.51 18.61
C PRO A 557 -12.07 31.54 19.87
N TYR A 558 -11.79 32.45 20.81
CA TYR A 558 -12.51 32.55 22.06
C TYR A 558 -13.72 33.47 21.90
N GLU A 559 -14.88 33.11 22.44
CA GLU A 559 -16.05 33.98 22.45
C GLU A 559 -16.88 33.70 23.69
N ASN A 560 -16.96 34.71 24.55
CA ASN A 560 -17.83 34.72 25.70
C ASN A 560 -18.00 36.16 26.15
N PRO A 561 -19.05 36.88 25.70
CA PRO A 561 -19.22 38.30 25.98
C PRO A 561 -19.26 38.68 27.46
N LYS A 562 -19.59 37.73 28.36
CA LYS A 562 -19.52 37.94 29.82
C LYS A 562 -18.08 38.19 30.30
N ASN A 563 -17.11 37.75 29.50
CA ASN A 563 -15.70 37.77 29.84
C ASN A 563 -14.89 38.91 29.21
N LYS A 564 -15.55 39.88 28.59
CA LYS A 564 -14.92 41.09 28.03
C LYS A 564 -14.00 41.82 29.02
N GLY A 565 -13.04 42.56 28.48
CA GLY A 565 -12.13 43.46 29.18
C GLY A 565 -10.88 42.78 29.74
N ARG A 566 -10.55 41.58 29.27
CA ARG A 566 -9.38 40.80 29.73
C ARG A 566 -8.20 40.90 28.79
N LEU A 567 -8.44 40.57 27.53
CA LEU A 567 -7.46 40.52 26.48
C LEU A 567 -8.07 41.18 25.26
N LYS A 568 -7.25 41.93 24.54
CA LYS A 568 -7.61 42.46 23.23
C LYS A 568 -6.48 42.19 22.25
N TYR A 569 -6.80 42.11 20.98
CA TYR A 569 -5.80 42.19 19.93
C TYR A 569 -5.83 43.55 19.25
N GLN A 570 -4.68 43.95 18.72
CA GLN A 570 -4.47 45.20 18.00
C GLN A 570 -3.77 44.91 16.69
N VAL A 571 -4.12 45.67 15.65
CA VAL A 571 -3.48 45.64 14.34
C VAL A 571 -2.95 47.04 14.03
N SER A 572 -1.67 47.13 13.72
CA SER A 572 -0.99 48.37 13.40
C SER A 572 -0.14 48.23 12.15
N LEU A 573 0.01 49.33 11.40
CA LEU A 573 0.85 49.41 10.22
C LEU A 573 1.79 50.60 10.39
N ASN A 574 3.10 50.37 10.34
CA ASN A 574 4.13 51.40 10.53
C ASN A 574 3.92 52.22 11.83
N GLU A 575 3.72 51.53 12.96
CA GLU A 575 3.42 52.10 14.28
C GLU A 575 2.07 52.83 14.42
N GLN A 576 1.31 52.99 13.34
CA GLN A 576 -0.05 53.53 13.40
C GLN A 576 -1.03 52.42 13.80
N LEU A 577 -1.69 52.55 14.96
CA LEU A 577 -2.80 51.68 15.36
C LEU A 577 -3.98 51.89 14.40
N LEU A 578 -4.45 50.81 13.78
CA LEU A 578 -5.56 50.84 12.83
C LEU A 578 -6.86 50.30 13.44
N LEU A 579 -6.73 49.24 14.23
CA LEU A 579 -7.86 48.49 14.77
C LEU A 579 -7.50 47.84 16.10
N GLU A 580 -8.47 47.80 17.01
CA GLU A 580 -8.41 46.96 18.20
C GLU A 580 -9.75 46.27 18.48
N GLU A 581 -9.69 45.05 19.03
CA GLU A 581 -10.88 44.27 19.36
C GLU A 581 -10.64 43.38 20.58
N ASP A 582 -11.67 43.29 21.42
CA ASP A 582 -11.68 42.39 22.58
C ASP A 582 -11.87 40.95 22.13
N ILE A 583 -11.00 40.05 22.56
CA ILE A 583 -11.02 38.65 22.12
C ILE A 583 -12.32 37.94 22.49
N ALA A 584 -13.12 38.44 23.44
CA ALA A 584 -14.28 37.73 23.96
C ALA A 584 -15.58 38.01 23.17
N LEU A 585 -15.53 38.87 22.15
CA LEU A 585 -16.72 39.39 21.47
C LEU A 585 -17.02 38.73 20.11
N TRP A 586 -16.01 38.21 19.41
CA TRP A 586 -16.16 37.69 18.04
C TRP A 586 -15.18 36.55 17.77
N LYS A 587 -15.68 35.31 17.68
CA LYS A 587 -14.83 34.16 17.33
C LYS A 587 -14.61 33.95 15.84
N GLU A 588 -15.41 34.57 14.99
CA GLU A 588 -15.34 34.37 13.54
C GLU A 588 -14.16 35.16 12.94
N THR A 589 -13.79 34.88 11.71
CA THR A 589 -12.69 35.59 11.04
C THR A 589 -13.04 37.07 10.84
N ASN A 590 -12.15 37.94 11.29
CA ASN A 590 -12.15 39.36 10.98
C ASN A 590 -11.27 39.62 9.76
N VAL A 591 -11.90 40.05 8.66
CA VAL A 591 -11.24 40.43 7.42
C VAL A 591 -10.95 41.92 7.49
N ILE A 592 -9.68 42.28 7.63
CA ILE A 592 -9.21 43.66 7.78
C ILE A 592 -8.56 44.08 6.46
N GLU A 593 -9.17 45.06 5.80
CA GLU A 593 -8.66 45.63 4.56
C GLU A 593 -8.00 46.98 4.84
N MET A 594 -6.76 47.12 4.38
CA MET A 594 -5.95 48.33 4.53
C MET A 594 -5.53 48.82 3.15
N LYS A 595 -5.86 50.06 2.80
CA LYS A 595 -5.36 50.70 1.58
C LYS A 595 -4.50 51.90 1.93
N PHE A 596 -3.28 51.93 1.41
CA PHE A 596 -2.33 53.01 1.67
C PHE A 596 -1.24 53.13 0.61
N GLN A 597 -0.50 54.24 0.68
CA GLN A 597 0.70 54.48 -0.10
C GLN A 597 1.92 54.53 0.86
N PRO A 598 2.93 53.65 0.69
CA PRO A 598 4.11 53.63 1.55
C PRO A 598 4.96 54.89 1.41
N LYS A 599 5.33 55.49 2.56
CA LYS A 599 6.28 56.62 2.63
C LYS A 599 7.75 56.17 2.59
N THR A 600 7.99 54.93 2.99
CA THR A 600 9.29 54.24 3.08
C THR A 600 9.21 52.89 2.37
N ASN A 601 10.36 52.28 2.05
CA ASN A 601 10.40 50.91 1.54
C ASN A 601 10.24 49.88 2.67
N GLU A 602 10.66 50.24 3.89
CA GLU A 602 10.48 49.42 5.08
C GLU A 602 9.09 49.68 5.66
N ASN A 603 8.22 48.68 5.56
CA ASN A 603 6.87 48.72 6.11
C ASN A 603 6.65 47.48 6.98
N ILE A 604 6.00 47.66 8.12
CA ILE A 604 5.80 46.58 9.09
C ILE A 604 4.32 46.53 9.47
N LEU A 605 3.71 45.38 9.23
CA LEU A 605 2.39 45.03 9.76
C LEU A 605 2.59 44.32 11.09
N LYS A 606 2.04 44.88 12.17
CA LYS A 606 2.22 44.38 13.53
C LYS A 606 0.88 43.99 14.15
N LEU A 607 0.82 42.77 14.65
CA LEU A 607 -0.30 42.25 15.44
C LEU A 607 0.13 42.09 16.89
N THR A 608 -0.69 42.58 17.81
CA THR A 608 -0.38 42.61 19.24
C THR A 608 -1.52 42.00 20.04
N ILE A 609 -1.22 41.10 20.98
CA ILE A 609 -2.15 40.65 22.04
C ILE A 609 -1.78 41.40 23.31
N LEU A 610 -2.76 42.03 23.96
CA LEU A 610 -2.58 42.83 25.17
C LEU A 610 -3.56 42.43 26.26
N ALA A 611 -3.03 42.08 27.44
CA ALA A 611 -3.82 41.91 28.66
C ALA A 611 -4.21 43.27 29.27
N THR A 612 -5.50 43.59 29.28
CA THR A 612 -6.04 44.88 29.72
C THR A 612 -6.28 44.95 31.24
N LYS A 613 -6.25 43.81 31.92
CA LYS A 613 -6.29 43.69 33.40
C LYS A 613 -5.52 42.46 33.87
N ASN A 614 -5.36 42.32 35.18
CA ASN A 614 -4.88 41.09 35.79
C ASN A 614 -5.95 40.01 35.57
N CYS A 615 -5.62 39.00 34.79
CA CYS A 615 -6.51 37.88 34.51
C CYS A 615 -6.54 36.91 35.69
N GLU A 616 -7.66 36.22 35.87
CA GLU A 616 -7.81 35.18 36.89
C GLU A 616 -6.99 33.93 36.52
N ASP A 617 -6.73 33.01 37.47
CA ASP A 617 -6.06 31.75 37.14
C ASP A 617 -7.00 30.78 36.42
N TRP A 618 -7.09 31.01 35.12
CA TRP A 618 -7.79 30.26 34.10
C TRP A 618 -6.96 30.43 32.83
N SER A 619 -6.95 29.49 31.89
CA SER A 619 -6.04 29.49 30.73
C SER A 619 -6.29 30.64 29.73
N TRP A 620 -6.18 31.89 30.18
CA TRP A 620 -6.42 33.13 29.46
C TRP A 620 -5.37 33.36 28.39
N GLY A 621 -4.10 33.01 28.65
CA GLY A 621 -3.09 33.03 27.62
C GLY A 621 -3.53 32.23 26.40
N LYS A 622 -3.86 30.95 26.59
CA LYS A 622 -4.38 30.08 25.52
C LYS A 622 -5.71 30.56 24.94
N SER A 623 -6.61 31.11 25.75
CA SER A 623 -7.88 31.66 25.28
C SER A 623 -7.68 32.91 24.43
N GLY A 624 -6.64 33.71 24.69
CA GLY A 624 -6.20 34.83 23.87
C GLY A 624 -5.41 34.45 22.64
N THR A 625 -5.53 33.21 22.16
CA THR A 625 -4.95 32.81 20.89
C THR A 625 -5.38 33.76 19.77
N LEU A 626 -4.39 34.25 19.03
CA LEU A 626 -4.60 34.96 17.78
C LEU A 626 -4.06 34.12 16.62
N ILE A 627 -4.84 34.03 15.55
CA ILE A 627 -4.53 33.27 14.35
C ILE A 627 -4.53 34.23 13.17
N ILE A 628 -3.42 34.28 12.44
CA ILE A 628 -3.32 34.86 11.11
C ILE A 628 -3.62 33.75 10.12
N GLU A 629 -4.79 33.81 9.51
CA GLU A 629 -5.30 32.77 8.62
C GLU A 629 -4.84 32.98 7.18
N LYS A 630 -4.69 34.24 6.78
CA LYS A 630 -4.27 34.65 5.44
C LYS A 630 -3.84 36.11 5.46
N LEU A 631 -2.77 36.42 4.72
CA LEU A 631 -2.35 37.79 4.40
C LEU A 631 -2.23 37.90 2.89
N SER A 632 -2.91 38.87 2.26
CA SER A 632 -2.83 39.13 0.82
C SER A 632 -2.37 40.54 0.56
N LEU A 633 -1.55 40.73 -0.47
CA LEU A 633 -1.06 42.02 -0.93
C LEU A 633 -1.39 42.21 -2.41
N ARG A 634 -2.05 43.32 -2.75
CA ARG A 634 -2.40 43.69 -4.12
C ARG A 634 -1.90 45.09 -4.43
N SER A 635 -1.54 45.36 -5.68
CA SER A 635 -1.40 46.72 -6.18
C SER A 635 -2.78 47.35 -6.38
N ALA A 636 -2.96 48.59 -5.95
CA ALA A 636 -4.17 49.36 -6.19
C ALA A 636 -3.94 50.36 -7.33
N ALA A 637 -4.91 50.49 -8.24
CA ALA A 637 -4.83 51.41 -9.39
C ALA A 637 -5.27 52.85 -9.03
N GLU A 638 -6.03 53.02 -7.95
CA GLU A 638 -6.62 54.30 -7.55
C GLU A 638 -5.62 55.18 -6.80
N VAL A 639 -5.68 56.49 -7.02
CA VAL A 639 -4.94 57.49 -6.22
C VAL A 639 -5.56 57.56 -4.83
N LEU A 640 -4.84 57.05 -3.84
CA LEU A 640 -5.27 57.09 -2.44
C LEU A 640 -4.88 58.44 -1.81
N PRO A 641 -5.68 59.01 -0.89
CA PRO A 641 -5.25 60.13 -0.07
C PRO A 641 -4.01 59.74 0.78
N ASN A 642 -3.25 60.73 1.27
CA ASN A 642 -2.02 60.55 2.08
C ASN A 642 -2.22 59.79 3.43
N ALA A 643 -3.41 59.24 3.70
CA ALA A 643 -3.80 58.57 4.94
C ALA A 643 -4.14 57.09 4.70
N ILE A 644 -3.86 56.24 5.69
CA ILE A 644 -4.22 54.81 5.65
C ILE A 644 -5.73 54.67 5.83
N THR A 645 -6.42 54.05 4.87
CA THR A 645 -7.84 53.70 5.03
C THR A 645 -7.95 52.25 5.50
N THR A 646 -8.77 52.02 6.53
CA THR A 646 -8.97 50.69 7.12
C THR A 646 -10.46 50.37 7.13
N SER A 647 -10.82 49.13 6.80
CA SER A 647 -12.16 48.59 7.02
C SER A 647 -12.06 47.17 7.56
N CYS A 648 -13.09 46.69 8.24
CA CYS A 648 -13.09 45.36 8.86
C CYS A 648 -14.47 44.70 8.79
N SER A 649 -14.50 43.37 8.79
CA SER A 649 -15.77 42.60 8.76
C SER A 649 -16.41 42.41 10.13
N SER A 650 -15.63 42.43 11.22
CA SER A 650 -16.20 42.30 12.57
C SER A 650 -16.94 43.58 12.98
N PRO A 651 -18.18 43.49 13.49
CA PRO A 651 -18.94 44.64 13.99
C PRO A 651 -18.46 45.10 15.38
N PHE A 652 -17.57 44.35 16.04
CA PHE A 652 -17.06 44.65 17.38
C PHE A 652 -15.69 45.34 17.38
N SER A 653 -15.07 45.42 16.21
CA SER A 653 -13.78 46.07 16.01
C SER A 653 -13.89 47.58 16.18
N LYS A 654 -13.01 48.14 17.00
CA LYS A 654 -12.87 49.59 17.14
C LYS A 654 -11.79 50.05 16.18
N GLN A 655 -12.22 50.70 15.09
CA GLN A 655 -11.29 51.35 14.17
C GLN A 655 -10.81 52.66 14.78
N SER A 656 -9.51 52.91 14.65
CA SER A 656 -8.94 54.22 14.99
C SER A 656 -9.28 55.18 13.85
N ASN A 657 -10.25 56.09 14.06
CA ASN A 657 -10.54 57.13 13.07
C ASN A 657 -9.29 57.98 12.86
N ASN A 658 -8.88 58.17 11.60
CA ASN A 658 -7.96 59.24 11.23
C ASN A 658 -8.67 60.58 11.48
N THR A 659 -8.66 61.08 12.71
CA THR A 659 -8.72 62.52 12.92
C THR A 659 -7.33 63.06 12.59
N GLU A 660 -7.30 63.96 11.61
CA GLU A 660 -6.13 64.70 11.12
C GLU A 660 -5.17 65.18 12.21
#